data_AF-A0A6J3GW24-F1
#
_entry.id   AF-A0A6J3GW24-F1
#
_cell.length_a   1.000
_cell.length_b   1.000
_cell.length_c   1.000
_cell.angle_alpha   90.00
_cell.angle_beta   90.00
_cell.angle_gamma   90.00
#
_symmetry.space_group_name_H-M   'P 1'
#
loop_
_entity.id
_entity.type
_entity.pdbx_description
1 polymer ?
#
loop_
_entity_poly.entity_id
_entity_poly.type
_entity_poly.pdbx_seq_one_letter_code
_entity_poly.pdbx_strand_id
1 'polypeptide(L)'
;MPSTSTRPPGHHSQRAAANGFCVFNNVAIAAAHAKQKHGLHRILIVDWDVHHGQGIQYLFEDDPSVLYFSWHRYEHGRFWPFLRESDADAVGRGQGLGFTVNLPWNQVGMGNADYVAAFLHLLLPLAFEFDPELVLVSAGFDSAIGDPEGQMQATPECFAHLTQLLQVLAGGRVCAVLEGGYHLESLAESVCMTVRTLLGDPAPPLSGPMVPCQSALESIQSACAAQAPHWKSLQLQDVTPVPTSPSTHSPEGRPPPLLPGGLMCKTAASALSSLLDQPCLHPAPPLCPAVALTAPDITLVLPPDVTQQEGSALNEETEAWARPLESLAQDETLTALGKLLYLLDGMLDGQVSSGIVATPPLAAAATLDVAIQRGLSHGAQRPALPPGCCVWPWDSWTGPQISPMTGRTLRSCICPAMHVDGHVPVPQGDGWVGHCVVLNGAFLIWVLEGCWRQCQVGLQQRLGSHSIPACGLWPVNTLPPLPLLPGLRGVSRALRLCMCPGRRILWLNIRGKEAAALSMFQVSTPLPVVTGGFLSCILGLVLPLAYGFQPDLVLVALGPAHGLQGPHAALLTSMLRGPAGGRVLALLEEDSTPQLAGILARVLHGEAPPSLGPYSVASPEDAQALRYLRGQLERQWKMLQCRPQTR
;
A
#
# COMPACT_ATOMS: atom_id res chain seq x y z
N MET A 1 -16.16 13.99 18.41
CA MET A 1 -15.35 12.92 17.79
C MET A 1 -16.24 12.11 16.87
N PRO A 2 -15.76 11.69 15.69
CA PRO A 2 -16.52 10.90 14.70
C PRO A 2 -16.62 9.40 15.03
N SER A 3 -16.58 9.03 16.32
CA SER A 3 -16.73 7.65 16.79
C SER A 3 -17.68 7.62 17.98
N THR A 4 -18.53 6.58 18.06
CA THR A 4 -19.45 6.37 19.18
C THR A 4 -19.31 4.95 19.74
N SER A 5 -19.03 4.86 21.05
CA SER A 5 -19.02 3.59 21.79
C SER A 5 -20.40 3.33 22.38
N THR A 6 -21.31 2.79 21.57
CA THR A 6 -22.70 2.54 21.95
C THR A 6 -22.96 1.07 22.26
N ARG A 7 -23.81 0.82 23.25
CA ARG A 7 -24.49 -0.46 23.46
C ARG A 7 -25.97 -0.16 23.78
N PRO A 8 -26.95 -0.92 23.26
CA PRO A 8 -26.80 -2.12 22.41
C PRO A 8 -26.30 -1.82 20.98
N PRO A 9 -25.74 -2.83 20.26
CA PRO A 9 -25.43 -2.73 18.83
C PRO A 9 -26.72 -2.56 17.98
N GLY A 10 -26.57 -2.38 16.67
CA GLY A 10 -27.66 -2.07 15.76
C GLY A 10 -27.78 -2.86 14.47
N HIS A 11 -26.69 -3.31 13.84
CA HIS A 11 -26.72 -3.73 12.43
C HIS A 11 -27.63 -4.94 12.10
N HIS A 12 -27.99 -5.77 13.09
CA HIS A 12 -28.95 -6.87 12.90
C HIS A 12 -30.42 -6.48 13.09
N SER A 13 -30.69 -5.35 13.76
CA SER A 13 -32.05 -4.93 14.08
C SER A 13 -32.84 -4.66 12.79
N GLN A 14 -34.05 -5.20 12.73
CA GLN A 14 -34.96 -5.12 11.59
C GLN A 14 -36.10 -4.16 11.86
N ARG A 15 -36.87 -3.81 10.82
CA ARG A 15 -38.01 -2.88 10.90
C ARG A 15 -38.98 -3.18 12.06
N ALA A 16 -39.23 -4.45 12.36
CA ALA A 16 -40.21 -4.89 13.36
C ALA A 16 -39.68 -6.01 14.29
N ALA A 17 -38.35 -6.18 14.39
CA ALA A 17 -37.77 -7.23 15.22
C ALA A 17 -36.39 -6.84 15.75
N ALA A 18 -36.15 -7.11 17.04
CA ALA A 18 -34.81 -7.18 17.61
C ALA A 18 -34.14 -8.49 17.16
N ASN A 19 -32.83 -8.47 16.92
CA ASN A 19 -32.06 -9.62 16.47
C ASN A 19 -30.58 -9.46 16.83
N GLY A 20 -29.83 -10.54 17.10
CA GLY A 20 -28.38 -10.48 17.32
C GLY A 20 -27.92 -9.41 18.32
N PHE A 21 -28.50 -9.38 19.52
CA PHE A 21 -28.23 -8.34 20.54
C PHE A 21 -28.64 -6.89 20.17
N CYS A 22 -29.14 -6.66 18.96
CA CYS A 22 -29.52 -5.35 18.44
C CYS A 22 -30.99 -5.05 18.70
N VAL A 23 -31.29 -3.86 19.22
CA VAL A 23 -32.66 -3.40 19.48
C VAL A 23 -33.14 -2.46 18.37
N PHE A 24 -32.38 -1.39 18.09
CA PHE A 24 -32.62 -0.45 17.00
C PHE A 24 -31.39 -0.40 16.10
N ASN A 25 -31.61 -0.20 14.80
CA ASN A 25 -30.52 -0.17 13.84
C ASN A 25 -29.84 1.21 13.80
N ASN A 26 -28.84 1.41 14.66
CA ASN A 26 -28.14 2.69 14.86
C ASN A 26 -27.63 3.30 13.55
N VAL A 27 -26.88 2.51 12.77
CA VAL A 27 -26.26 2.96 11.51
C VAL A 27 -27.30 3.24 10.44
N ALA A 28 -28.33 2.39 10.32
CA ALA A 28 -29.40 2.63 9.36
C ALA A 28 -30.24 3.87 9.71
N ILE A 29 -30.48 4.12 11.00
CA ILE A 29 -31.11 5.37 11.48
C ILE A 29 -30.23 6.58 11.14
N ALA A 30 -28.91 6.49 11.34
CA ALA A 30 -27.99 7.57 10.99
C ALA A 30 -28.00 7.88 9.49
N ALA A 31 -28.01 6.86 8.63
CA ALA A 31 -28.13 7.03 7.18
C ALA A 31 -29.45 7.70 6.79
N ALA A 32 -30.58 7.20 7.30
CA ALA A 32 -31.89 7.80 7.05
C ALA A 32 -31.97 9.25 7.55
N HIS A 33 -31.39 9.54 8.72
CA HIS A 33 -31.32 10.88 9.28
C HIS A 33 -30.49 11.83 8.42
N ALA A 34 -29.33 11.38 7.94
CA ALA A 34 -28.47 12.17 7.06
C ALA A 34 -29.17 12.52 5.74
N LYS A 35 -29.90 11.57 5.14
CA LYS A 35 -30.73 11.84 3.96
C LYS A 35 -31.83 12.87 4.25
N GLN A 36 -32.61 12.67 5.31
CA GLN A 36 -33.77 13.49 5.62
C GLN A 36 -33.43 14.91 6.08
N LYS A 37 -32.43 15.03 6.96
CA LYS A 37 -32.08 16.31 7.61
C LYS A 37 -30.99 17.08 6.87
N HIS A 38 -30.02 16.37 6.29
CA HIS A 38 -28.86 16.99 5.63
C HIS A 38 -28.94 16.91 4.10
N GLY A 39 -29.97 16.28 3.54
CA GLY A 39 -30.18 16.23 2.10
C GLY A 39 -29.13 15.41 1.36
N LEU A 40 -28.45 14.47 2.03
CA LEU A 40 -27.46 13.62 1.37
C LEU A 40 -28.15 12.61 0.44
N HIS A 41 -27.52 12.36 -0.70
CA HIS A 41 -28.00 11.52 -1.78
C HIS A 41 -27.16 10.26 -2.00
N ARG A 42 -25.94 10.21 -1.48
CA ARG A 42 -25.05 9.04 -1.61
C ARG A 42 -24.37 8.75 -0.27
N ILE A 43 -24.79 7.68 0.39
CA ILE A 43 -24.22 7.25 1.68
C ILE A 43 -23.60 5.87 1.51
N LEU A 44 -22.34 5.74 1.89
CA LEU A 44 -21.66 4.44 1.96
C LEU A 44 -21.75 3.92 3.39
N ILE A 45 -22.26 2.71 3.57
CA ILE A 45 -22.18 1.97 4.82
C ILE A 45 -21.17 0.84 4.65
N VAL A 46 -20.12 0.84 5.46
CA VAL A 46 -19.10 -0.22 5.51
C VAL A 46 -19.29 -0.99 6.82
N ASP A 47 -19.68 -2.25 6.70
CA ASP A 47 -19.86 -3.15 7.83
C ASP A 47 -18.69 -4.13 7.87
N TRP A 48 -17.79 -3.88 8.83
CA TRP A 48 -16.62 -4.72 9.05
C TRP A 48 -16.75 -5.63 10.28
N ASP A 49 -17.92 -5.66 10.91
CA ASP A 49 -18.27 -6.67 11.91
C ASP A 49 -18.14 -8.07 11.29
N VAL A 50 -17.82 -9.07 12.09
CA VAL A 50 -17.66 -10.43 11.59
C VAL A 50 -19.00 -11.08 11.23
N HIS A 51 -20.12 -10.51 11.67
CA HIS A 51 -21.46 -10.97 11.36
C HIS A 51 -22.10 -10.12 10.26
N HIS A 52 -22.95 -10.76 9.44
CA HIS A 52 -23.71 -10.04 8.42
C HIS A 52 -24.76 -9.13 9.05
N GLY A 53 -24.71 -7.83 8.77
CA GLY A 53 -25.71 -6.84 9.18
C GLY A 53 -26.99 -6.89 8.32
N GLN A 54 -27.66 -8.04 8.30
CA GLN A 54 -28.89 -8.27 7.52
C GLN A 54 -29.98 -7.21 7.75
N GLY A 55 -30.04 -6.61 8.94
CA GLY A 55 -30.97 -5.53 9.24
C GLY A 55 -30.74 -4.28 8.38
N ILE A 56 -29.47 -3.93 8.13
CA ILE A 56 -29.09 -2.84 7.23
C ILE A 56 -29.42 -3.23 5.79
N GLN A 57 -29.02 -4.43 5.36
CA GLN A 57 -29.30 -4.93 4.01
C GLN A 57 -30.80 -4.85 3.69
N TYR A 58 -31.67 -5.39 4.54
CA TYR A 58 -33.11 -5.38 4.29
C TYR A 58 -33.71 -3.97 4.21
N LEU A 59 -33.16 -2.99 4.94
CA LEU A 59 -33.69 -1.64 4.93
C LEU A 59 -33.36 -0.89 3.63
N PHE A 60 -32.20 -1.16 3.03
CA PHE A 60 -31.70 -0.46 1.86
C PHE A 60 -31.67 -1.31 0.59
N GLU A 61 -32.23 -2.52 0.60
CA GLU A 61 -32.15 -3.49 -0.50
C GLU A 61 -32.66 -2.92 -1.84
N ASP A 62 -33.65 -2.03 -1.80
CA ASP A 62 -34.24 -1.35 -2.98
C ASP A 62 -33.76 0.12 -3.16
N ASP A 63 -32.82 0.61 -2.35
CA ASP A 63 -32.44 2.04 -2.27
C ASP A 63 -31.05 2.33 -2.88
N PRO A 64 -30.96 2.87 -4.11
CA PRO A 64 -29.68 3.16 -4.76
C PRO A 64 -28.91 4.34 -4.16
N SER A 65 -29.51 5.09 -3.22
CA SER A 65 -28.81 6.19 -2.54
C SER A 65 -27.93 5.71 -1.39
N VAL A 66 -28.00 4.43 -1.02
CA VAL A 66 -27.19 3.82 0.03
C VAL A 66 -26.46 2.60 -0.52
N LEU A 67 -25.13 2.69 -0.61
CA LEU A 67 -24.28 1.54 -0.91
C LEU A 67 -23.94 0.84 0.40
N TYR A 68 -24.40 -0.39 0.59
CA TYR A 68 -24.08 -1.23 1.74
C TYR A 68 -23.02 -2.26 1.35
N PHE A 69 -21.88 -2.24 2.03
CA PHE A 69 -20.85 -3.25 1.95
C PHE A 69 -20.74 -3.98 3.28
N SER A 70 -20.73 -5.32 3.25
CA SER A 70 -20.46 -6.15 4.41
C SER A 70 -19.54 -7.29 4.02
N TRP A 71 -18.41 -7.41 4.72
CA TRP A 71 -17.82 -8.73 4.88
C TRP A 71 -18.41 -9.41 6.10
N HIS A 72 -18.28 -10.73 6.19
CA HIS A 72 -18.71 -11.48 7.36
C HIS A 72 -18.25 -12.93 7.27
N ARG A 73 -18.07 -13.60 8.41
CA ARG A 73 -17.96 -15.05 8.47
C ARG A 73 -19.24 -15.66 7.95
N TYR A 74 -19.12 -16.61 7.03
CA TYR A 74 -20.28 -17.24 6.37
C TYR A 74 -20.18 -18.76 6.39
N GLU A 75 -19.00 -19.30 6.08
CA GLU A 75 -18.74 -20.75 6.01
C GLU A 75 -19.82 -21.50 5.21
N HIS A 76 -20.19 -20.96 4.05
CA HIS A 76 -21.26 -21.46 3.19
C HIS A 76 -22.63 -21.55 3.90
N GLY A 77 -23.00 -20.51 4.64
CA GLY A 77 -24.27 -20.42 5.37
C GLY A 77 -24.31 -21.21 6.68
N ARG A 78 -23.17 -21.74 7.13
CA ARG A 78 -23.07 -22.49 8.40
C ARG A 78 -22.74 -21.63 9.61
N PHE A 79 -22.42 -20.35 9.41
CA PHE A 79 -22.22 -19.40 10.49
C PHE A 79 -23.47 -18.51 10.66
N TRP A 80 -23.74 -18.10 11.89
CA TRP A 80 -24.88 -17.25 12.22
C TRP A 80 -24.77 -15.93 11.42
N PRO A 81 -25.86 -15.41 10.82
CA PRO A 81 -27.27 -15.75 11.04
C PRO A 81 -27.84 -16.87 10.14
N PHE A 82 -27.02 -17.63 9.42
CA PHE A 82 -27.43 -18.77 8.58
C PHE A 82 -28.36 -18.40 7.41
N LEU A 83 -28.17 -17.22 6.83
CA LEU A 83 -29.04 -16.66 5.79
C LEU A 83 -28.46 -16.88 4.40
N ARG A 84 -29.28 -17.29 3.43
CA ARG A 84 -28.84 -17.45 2.04
C ARG A 84 -28.52 -16.09 1.41
N GLU A 85 -29.28 -15.08 1.78
CA GLU A 85 -29.13 -13.71 1.31
C GLU A 85 -27.90 -12.97 1.87
N SER A 86 -27.10 -13.61 2.72
CA SER A 86 -25.76 -13.13 3.10
C SER A 86 -24.69 -13.52 2.08
N ASP A 87 -24.99 -14.39 1.12
CA ASP A 87 -24.03 -14.78 0.09
C ASP A 87 -23.82 -13.67 -0.96
N ALA A 88 -22.76 -13.81 -1.75
CA ALA A 88 -22.29 -12.79 -2.68
C ALA A 88 -23.27 -12.48 -3.85
N ASP A 89 -24.18 -13.40 -4.18
CA ASP A 89 -25.19 -13.23 -5.24
C ASP A 89 -26.38 -12.34 -4.81
N ALA A 90 -26.52 -12.02 -3.52
CA ALA A 90 -27.51 -11.08 -3.04
C ALA A 90 -27.03 -9.63 -3.23
N VAL A 91 -27.31 -9.08 -4.42
CA VAL A 91 -26.79 -7.77 -4.86
C VAL A 91 -27.77 -6.60 -4.69
N GLY A 92 -28.86 -6.78 -3.95
CA GLY A 92 -29.95 -5.82 -3.83
C GLY A 92 -31.12 -6.15 -4.76
N ARG A 93 -32.14 -5.30 -4.80
CA ARG A 93 -33.40 -5.50 -5.53
C ARG A 93 -33.88 -4.21 -6.17
N GLY A 94 -34.79 -4.33 -7.13
CA GLY A 94 -35.43 -3.18 -7.76
C GLY A 94 -34.43 -2.14 -8.26
N GLN A 95 -34.54 -0.91 -7.76
CA GLN A 95 -33.64 0.19 -8.10
C GLN A 95 -32.29 0.12 -7.36
N GLY A 96 -32.21 -0.62 -6.26
CA GLY A 96 -31.01 -0.86 -5.46
C GLY A 96 -30.13 -2.02 -5.96
N LEU A 97 -30.41 -2.60 -7.14
CA LEU A 97 -29.54 -3.60 -7.76
C LEU A 97 -28.12 -3.06 -7.94
N GLY A 98 -27.14 -3.76 -7.35
CA GLY A 98 -25.72 -3.38 -7.29
C GLY A 98 -25.32 -2.61 -6.03
N PHE A 99 -26.27 -2.17 -5.20
CA PHE A 99 -26.00 -1.33 -4.01
C PHE A 99 -25.96 -2.12 -2.69
N THR A 100 -26.11 -3.44 -2.75
CA THR A 100 -25.76 -4.37 -1.66
C THR A 100 -24.58 -5.21 -2.10
N VAL A 101 -23.49 -5.21 -1.31
CA VAL A 101 -22.25 -5.90 -1.62
C VAL A 101 -21.87 -6.80 -0.44
N ASN A 102 -22.12 -8.10 -0.58
CA ASN A 102 -21.74 -9.09 0.41
C ASN A 102 -20.41 -9.77 0.04
N LEU A 103 -19.50 -9.87 1.01
CA LEU A 103 -18.23 -10.58 0.92
C LEU A 103 -18.18 -11.71 1.98
N PRO A 104 -18.72 -12.89 1.68
CA PRO A 104 -18.81 -13.98 2.64
C PRO A 104 -17.47 -14.71 2.81
N TRP A 105 -16.90 -14.69 4.01
CA TRP A 105 -15.73 -15.49 4.37
C TRP A 105 -16.11 -16.94 4.60
N ASN A 106 -15.67 -17.81 3.68
CA ASN A 106 -15.98 -19.25 3.71
C ASN A 106 -15.00 -20.09 4.55
N GLN A 107 -14.01 -19.44 5.17
CA GLN A 107 -13.10 -20.00 6.16
C GLN A 107 -12.89 -19.01 7.29
N VAL A 108 -12.55 -19.52 8.48
CA VAL A 108 -12.06 -18.72 9.60
C VAL A 108 -10.58 -18.38 9.43
N GLY A 109 -10.07 -17.48 10.26
CA GLY A 109 -8.65 -17.14 10.29
C GLY A 109 -8.21 -16.11 9.25
N MET A 110 -9.14 -15.38 8.64
CA MET A 110 -8.82 -14.25 7.76
C MET A 110 -8.00 -13.20 8.51
N GLY A 111 -6.92 -12.72 7.90
CA GLY A 111 -5.98 -11.79 8.52
C GLY A 111 -5.82 -10.48 7.76
N ASN A 112 -4.80 -9.71 8.14
CA ASN A 112 -4.50 -8.39 7.60
C ASN A 112 -4.50 -8.34 6.05
N ALA A 113 -3.88 -9.33 5.42
CA ALA A 113 -3.78 -9.40 3.97
C ALA A 113 -5.14 -9.59 3.28
N ASP A 114 -6.02 -10.42 3.85
CA ASP A 114 -7.35 -10.70 3.30
C ASP A 114 -8.23 -9.46 3.35
N TYR A 115 -8.18 -8.74 4.47
CA TYR A 115 -8.96 -7.53 4.72
C TYR A 115 -8.52 -6.37 3.83
N VAL A 116 -7.20 -6.13 3.74
CA VAL A 116 -6.67 -5.12 2.82
C VAL A 116 -6.97 -5.49 1.37
N ALA A 117 -6.87 -6.77 0.98
CA ALA A 117 -7.21 -7.22 -0.37
C ALA A 117 -8.69 -6.98 -0.71
N ALA A 118 -9.61 -7.25 0.23
CA ALA A 118 -11.03 -6.92 0.06
C ALA A 118 -11.26 -5.43 -0.20
N PHE A 119 -10.55 -4.57 0.53
CA PHE A 119 -10.63 -3.13 0.34
C PHE A 119 -10.11 -2.70 -1.03
N LEU A 120 -8.91 -3.14 -1.40
CA LEU A 120 -8.24 -2.72 -2.63
C LEU A 120 -8.94 -3.24 -3.90
N HIS A 121 -9.43 -4.48 -3.87
CA HIS A 121 -9.92 -5.15 -5.09
C HIS A 121 -11.44 -5.11 -5.27
N LEU A 122 -12.20 -4.83 -4.19
CA LEU A 122 -13.66 -4.80 -4.21
C LEU A 122 -14.22 -3.48 -3.68
N LEU A 123 -14.05 -3.16 -2.40
CA LEU A 123 -14.74 -2.02 -1.78
C LEU A 123 -14.32 -0.66 -2.36
N LEU A 124 -13.02 -0.35 -2.42
CA LEU A 124 -12.57 0.97 -2.86
C LEU A 124 -12.88 1.25 -4.33
N PRO A 125 -12.71 0.31 -5.29
CA PRO A 125 -13.16 0.52 -6.66
C PRO A 125 -14.63 0.96 -6.75
N LEU A 126 -15.52 0.30 -6.00
CA LEU A 126 -16.93 0.62 -5.92
C LEU A 126 -17.18 1.97 -5.25
N ALA A 127 -16.52 2.23 -4.12
CA ALA A 127 -16.69 3.45 -3.35
C ALA A 127 -16.26 4.71 -4.11
N PHE A 128 -15.17 4.65 -4.88
CA PHE A 128 -14.76 5.78 -5.72
C PHE A 128 -15.68 6.00 -6.92
N GLU A 129 -16.26 4.94 -7.50
CA GLU A 129 -17.27 5.07 -8.54
C GLU A 129 -18.59 5.63 -7.98
N PHE A 130 -18.97 5.23 -6.77
CA PHE A 130 -20.16 5.70 -6.07
C PHE A 130 -20.03 7.15 -5.59
N ASP A 131 -18.82 7.61 -5.26
CA ASP A 131 -18.54 8.97 -4.76
C ASP A 131 -19.46 9.36 -3.58
N PRO A 132 -19.35 8.67 -2.42
CA PRO A 132 -20.23 8.92 -1.29
C PRO A 132 -20.03 10.32 -0.70
N GLU A 133 -21.11 10.89 -0.17
CA GLU A 133 -21.12 12.17 0.53
C GLU A 133 -20.93 11.99 2.04
N LEU A 134 -21.13 10.78 2.55
CA LEU A 134 -20.90 10.36 3.94
C LEU A 134 -20.53 8.88 3.96
N VAL A 135 -19.56 8.52 4.78
CA VAL A 135 -19.22 7.12 5.09
C VAL A 135 -19.62 6.82 6.54
N LEU A 136 -20.45 5.79 6.72
CA LEU A 136 -20.80 5.24 8.03
C LEU A 136 -20.13 3.87 8.16
N VAL A 137 -19.50 3.60 9.29
CA VAL A 137 -18.87 2.31 9.57
C VAL A 137 -19.63 1.62 10.69
N SER A 138 -20.22 0.45 10.39
CA SER A 138 -20.66 -0.51 11.39
C SER A 138 -19.41 -1.20 11.92
N ALA A 139 -18.88 -0.65 13.00
CA ALA A 139 -17.54 -0.94 13.50
C ALA A 139 -17.55 -2.04 14.56
N GLY A 140 -17.80 -3.28 14.12
CA GLY A 140 -17.63 -4.47 14.96
C GLY A 140 -16.19 -4.95 15.00
N PHE A 141 -15.66 -5.20 16.20
CA PHE A 141 -14.27 -5.65 16.38
C PHE A 141 -14.16 -7.12 16.74
N ASP A 142 -15.23 -7.89 16.53
CA ASP A 142 -15.21 -9.36 16.57
C ASP A 142 -14.56 -9.98 15.33
N SER A 143 -14.26 -9.18 14.31
CA SER A 143 -13.40 -9.52 13.18
C SER A 143 -11.90 -9.47 13.52
N ALA A 144 -11.54 -9.07 14.73
CA ALA A 144 -10.16 -8.98 15.20
C ALA A 144 -9.64 -10.31 15.80
N ILE A 145 -8.32 -10.41 15.92
CA ILE A 145 -7.63 -11.53 16.58
C ILE A 145 -8.10 -11.73 18.02
N GLY A 146 -8.27 -13.00 18.42
CA GLY A 146 -8.65 -13.39 19.77
C GLY A 146 -10.15 -13.40 20.05
N ASP A 147 -10.98 -12.87 19.14
CA ASP A 147 -12.43 -12.89 19.32
C ASP A 147 -13.01 -14.31 19.28
N PRO A 148 -13.82 -14.71 20.29
CA PRO A 148 -14.37 -16.07 20.37
C PRO A 148 -15.41 -16.39 19.29
N GLU A 149 -16.17 -15.40 18.82
CA GLU A 149 -17.21 -15.58 17.81
C GLU A 149 -16.61 -15.52 16.41
N GLY A 150 -15.79 -14.50 16.13
CA GLY A 150 -15.26 -14.30 14.79
C GLY A 150 -14.19 -15.31 14.38
N GLN A 151 -13.29 -15.70 15.30
CA GLN A 151 -12.18 -16.62 15.03
C GLN A 151 -11.30 -16.18 13.84
N MET A 152 -11.18 -14.87 13.65
CA MET A 152 -10.34 -14.23 12.65
C MET A 152 -8.95 -13.90 13.25
N GLN A 153 -8.05 -13.39 12.41
CA GLN A 153 -6.64 -13.15 12.76
C GLN A 153 -6.15 -11.76 12.33
N ALA A 154 -7.06 -10.83 12.02
CA ALA A 154 -6.69 -9.45 11.74
C ALA A 154 -6.22 -8.77 13.04
N THR A 155 -5.08 -8.08 12.97
CA THR A 155 -4.54 -7.38 14.14
C THR A 155 -5.24 -6.03 14.34
N PRO A 156 -5.24 -5.46 15.56
CA PRO A 156 -5.82 -4.14 15.81
C PRO A 156 -5.30 -3.03 14.87
N GLU A 157 -4.03 -3.08 14.48
CA GLU A 157 -3.43 -2.13 13.51
C GLU A 157 -4.13 -2.18 12.16
N CYS A 158 -4.67 -3.33 11.75
CA CYS A 158 -5.43 -3.45 10.50
C CYS A 158 -6.56 -2.43 10.44
N PHE A 159 -7.30 -2.24 11.53
CA PHE A 159 -8.41 -1.29 11.58
C PHE A 159 -7.96 0.18 11.42
N ALA A 160 -6.73 0.53 11.81
CA ALA A 160 -6.15 1.83 11.47
C ALA A 160 -5.99 1.99 9.95
N HIS A 161 -5.46 0.97 9.25
CA HIS A 161 -5.35 0.99 7.80
C HIS A 161 -6.70 1.06 7.09
N LEU A 162 -7.68 0.25 7.52
CA LEU A 162 -9.03 0.27 6.94
C LEU A 162 -9.67 1.65 7.12
N THR A 163 -9.55 2.23 8.32
CA THR A 163 -10.03 3.59 8.61
C THR A 163 -9.39 4.63 7.70
N GLN A 164 -8.06 4.58 7.54
CA GLN A 164 -7.33 5.53 6.69
C GLN A 164 -7.74 5.41 5.22
N LEU A 165 -7.96 4.18 4.74
CA LEU A 165 -8.45 3.92 3.38
C LEU A 165 -9.87 4.43 3.13
N LEU A 166 -10.68 4.64 4.19
CA LEU A 166 -12.02 5.25 4.06
C LEU A 166 -11.99 6.77 4.19
N GLN A 167 -11.03 7.36 4.92
CA GLN A 167 -10.94 8.82 5.10
C GLN A 167 -10.63 9.60 3.82
N VAL A 168 -10.13 8.93 2.79
CA VAL A 168 -9.94 9.55 1.47
C VAL A 168 -11.26 9.79 0.72
N LEU A 169 -12.36 9.20 1.19
CA LEU A 169 -13.70 9.32 0.61
C LEU A 169 -14.49 10.42 1.31
N ALA A 170 -15.58 10.89 0.69
CA ALA A 170 -16.54 11.82 1.29
C ALA A 170 -15.90 13.07 1.93
N GLY A 171 -14.75 13.53 1.43
CA GLY A 171 -13.97 14.62 2.04
C GLY A 171 -13.66 14.38 3.53
N GLY A 172 -13.40 13.13 3.93
CA GLY A 172 -13.06 12.77 5.31
C GLY A 172 -14.26 12.61 6.24
N ARG A 173 -15.50 12.73 5.73
CA ARG A 173 -16.72 12.53 6.53
C ARG A 173 -16.97 11.04 6.76
N VAL A 174 -16.22 10.48 7.70
CA VAL A 174 -16.33 9.10 8.17
C VAL A 174 -16.88 9.12 9.59
N CYS A 175 -17.87 8.29 9.90
CA CYS A 175 -18.39 8.11 11.26
C CYS A 175 -18.39 6.61 11.61
N ALA A 176 -17.69 6.23 12.68
CA ALA A 176 -17.67 4.86 13.18
C ALA A 176 -18.66 4.67 14.33
N VAL A 177 -19.46 3.60 14.27
CA VAL A 177 -20.43 3.24 15.31
C VAL A 177 -20.11 1.84 15.79
N LEU A 178 -19.84 1.69 17.09
CA LEU A 178 -19.51 0.39 17.67
C LEU A 178 -20.66 -0.61 17.50
N GLU A 179 -20.33 -1.81 16.99
CA GLU A 179 -21.22 -2.97 16.87
C GLU A 179 -20.74 -4.11 17.79
N GLY A 180 -20.27 -5.24 17.25
CA GLY A 180 -19.72 -6.39 17.97
C GLY A 180 -18.28 -6.22 18.46
N GLY A 181 -17.74 -7.30 19.03
CA GLY A 181 -16.42 -7.35 19.68
C GLY A 181 -16.51 -7.85 21.11
N TYR A 182 -16.03 -9.07 21.34
CA TYR A 182 -16.27 -9.84 22.57
C TYR A 182 -14.98 -10.28 23.26
N HIS A 183 -13.83 -10.14 22.58
CA HIS A 183 -12.51 -10.18 23.23
C HIS A 183 -12.08 -8.78 23.69
N LEU A 184 -12.18 -8.52 25.00
CA LEU A 184 -12.07 -7.17 25.58
C LEU A 184 -10.78 -6.42 25.24
N GLU A 185 -9.64 -7.10 25.22
CA GLU A 185 -8.34 -6.48 24.92
C GLU A 185 -8.25 -6.08 23.45
N SER A 186 -8.53 -7.03 22.54
CA SER A 186 -8.54 -6.79 21.09
C SER A 186 -9.57 -5.74 20.68
N LEU A 187 -10.74 -5.74 21.34
CA LEU A 187 -11.75 -4.69 21.19
C LEU A 187 -11.19 -3.32 21.57
N ALA A 188 -10.60 -3.18 22.76
CA ALA A 188 -10.08 -1.91 23.24
C ALA A 188 -8.96 -1.38 22.34
N GLU A 189 -8.04 -2.25 21.91
CA GLU A 189 -6.94 -1.90 21.02
C GLU A 189 -7.45 -1.49 19.63
N SER A 190 -8.38 -2.24 19.04
CA SER A 190 -8.93 -1.95 17.71
C SER A 190 -9.74 -0.64 17.69
N VAL A 191 -10.49 -0.37 18.77
CA VAL A 191 -11.13 0.95 18.99
C VAL A 191 -10.09 2.05 19.06
N CYS A 192 -9.02 1.87 19.84
CA CYS A 192 -7.95 2.86 19.95
C CYS A 192 -7.28 3.14 18.60
N MET A 193 -6.96 2.11 17.83
CA MET A 193 -6.38 2.23 16.49
C MET A 193 -7.31 3.00 15.53
N THR A 194 -8.60 2.67 15.54
CA THR A 194 -9.61 3.36 14.75
C THR A 194 -9.71 4.84 15.13
N VAL A 195 -9.78 5.16 16.43
CA VAL A 195 -9.91 6.55 16.92
C VAL A 195 -8.64 7.35 16.65
N ARG A 196 -7.45 6.78 16.84
CA ARG A 196 -6.18 7.44 16.50
C ARG A 196 -6.14 7.85 15.03
N THR A 197 -6.49 6.94 14.13
CA THR A 197 -6.55 7.28 12.70
C THR A 197 -7.62 8.33 12.40
N LEU A 198 -8.79 8.29 13.05
CA LEU A 198 -9.82 9.35 12.94
C LEU A 198 -9.34 10.72 13.43
N LEU A 199 -8.31 10.77 14.28
CA LEU A 199 -7.67 12.01 14.75
C LEU A 199 -6.52 12.46 13.84
N GLY A 200 -6.16 11.69 12.82
CA GLY A 200 -5.11 12.01 11.85
C GLY A 200 -3.78 11.27 12.07
N ASP A 201 -3.66 10.52 13.17
CA ASP A 201 -2.45 9.75 13.48
C ASP A 201 -2.17 8.73 12.36
N PRO A 202 -0.89 8.54 11.97
CA PRO A 202 -0.53 7.58 10.94
C PRO A 202 -0.84 6.15 11.38
N ALA A 203 -1.35 5.33 10.46
CA ALA A 203 -1.56 3.90 10.71
C ALA A 203 -0.20 3.22 11.01
N PRO A 204 -0.06 2.44 12.11
CA PRO A 204 1.16 1.69 12.39
C PRO A 204 1.45 0.65 11.30
N PRO A 205 2.71 0.31 10.98
CA PRO A 205 3.01 -0.73 9.99
C PRO A 205 2.35 -2.08 10.32
N LEU A 206 1.76 -2.73 9.32
CA LEU A 206 1.23 -4.08 9.47
C LEU A 206 2.35 -5.09 9.64
N SER A 207 2.21 -5.97 10.63
CA SER A 207 3.06 -7.14 10.82
C SER A 207 2.55 -8.34 10.03
N GLY A 208 3.45 -9.30 9.77
CA GLY A 208 3.13 -10.56 9.09
C GLY A 208 3.16 -10.46 7.55
N PRO A 209 3.04 -11.62 6.87
CA PRO A 209 3.08 -11.70 5.42
C PRO A 209 1.80 -11.14 4.79
N MET A 210 1.95 -10.20 3.86
CA MET A 210 0.85 -9.64 3.07
C MET A 210 0.50 -10.55 1.88
N VAL A 211 -0.05 -11.72 2.20
CA VAL A 211 -0.46 -12.76 1.25
C VAL A 211 -1.90 -13.16 1.57
N PRO A 212 -2.89 -12.75 0.74
CA PRO A 212 -4.27 -13.18 0.93
C PRO A 212 -4.38 -14.70 0.79
N CYS A 213 -5.18 -15.32 1.63
CA CYS A 213 -5.44 -16.75 1.57
C CYS A 213 -6.33 -17.11 0.37
N GLN A 214 -6.27 -18.37 -0.02
CA GLN A 214 -6.98 -18.87 -1.20
C GLN A 214 -8.50 -18.70 -1.08
N SER A 215 -9.07 -18.95 0.11
CA SER A 215 -10.51 -18.79 0.36
C SER A 215 -10.97 -17.33 0.30
N ALA A 216 -10.12 -16.39 0.74
CA ALA A 216 -10.42 -14.97 0.61
C ALA A 216 -10.45 -14.54 -0.87
N LEU A 217 -9.46 -14.98 -1.66
CA LEU A 217 -9.42 -14.69 -3.10
C LEU A 217 -10.63 -15.24 -3.85
N GLU A 218 -11.11 -16.44 -3.51
CA GLU A 218 -12.35 -17.02 -4.06
C GLU A 218 -13.58 -16.18 -3.72
N SER A 219 -13.66 -15.71 -2.48
CA SER A 219 -14.78 -14.90 -1.98
C SER A 219 -14.78 -13.51 -2.64
N ILE A 220 -13.61 -12.86 -2.73
CA ILE A 220 -13.42 -11.58 -3.43
C ILE A 220 -13.78 -11.73 -4.91
N GLN A 221 -13.30 -12.77 -5.59
CA GLN A 221 -13.64 -13.00 -7.00
C GLN A 221 -15.15 -13.20 -7.19
N SER A 222 -15.80 -13.97 -6.31
CA SER A 222 -17.23 -14.25 -6.39
C SER A 222 -18.06 -12.97 -6.21
N ALA A 223 -17.70 -12.14 -5.22
CA ALA A 223 -18.32 -10.84 -5.02
C ALA A 223 -18.06 -9.88 -6.20
N CYS A 224 -16.83 -9.81 -6.72
CA CYS A 224 -16.55 -9.03 -7.93
C CYS A 224 -17.39 -9.52 -9.12
N ALA A 225 -17.59 -10.83 -9.29
CA ALA A 225 -18.38 -11.39 -10.38
C ALA A 225 -19.86 -11.03 -10.27
N ALA A 226 -20.41 -11.07 -9.06
CA ALA A 226 -21.78 -10.66 -8.81
C ALA A 226 -21.99 -9.15 -9.06
N GLN A 227 -20.98 -8.33 -8.74
CA GLN A 227 -21.06 -6.87 -8.87
C GLN A 227 -20.69 -6.32 -10.24
N ALA A 228 -19.89 -7.03 -11.05
CA ALA A 228 -19.41 -6.56 -12.35
C ALA A 228 -20.50 -6.06 -13.32
N PRO A 229 -21.71 -6.65 -13.38
CA PRO A 229 -22.79 -6.11 -14.23
C PRO A 229 -23.24 -4.69 -13.85
N HIS A 230 -23.02 -4.27 -12.61
CA HIS A 230 -23.54 -3.04 -12.04
C HIS A 230 -22.52 -1.90 -11.97
N TRP A 231 -21.21 -2.23 -11.99
CA TRP A 231 -20.14 -1.27 -11.70
C TRP A 231 -19.03 -1.27 -12.75
N LYS A 232 -18.79 -0.09 -13.35
CA LYS A 232 -17.82 0.07 -14.45
C LYS A 232 -16.39 -0.19 -14.00
N SER A 233 -16.09 0.13 -12.74
CA SER A 233 -14.81 -0.13 -12.07
C SER A 233 -14.44 -1.61 -12.00
N LEU A 234 -15.41 -2.52 -12.07
CA LEU A 234 -15.19 -3.97 -12.05
C LEU A 234 -15.30 -4.61 -13.44
N GLN A 235 -15.98 -3.99 -14.40
CA GLN A 235 -16.14 -4.50 -15.77
C GLN A 235 -14.82 -4.68 -16.54
N LEU A 236 -13.79 -3.95 -16.15
CA LEU A 236 -12.46 -4.01 -16.76
C LEU A 236 -11.50 -5.00 -16.10
N GLN A 237 -11.89 -5.54 -14.94
CA GLN A 237 -11.20 -6.67 -14.36
C GLN A 237 -11.62 -7.90 -15.17
N ASP A 238 -10.67 -8.75 -15.57
CA ASP A 238 -11.09 -10.06 -16.05
C ASP A 238 -11.83 -10.70 -14.87
N VAL A 239 -13.15 -10.83 -14.95
CA VAL A 239 -13.97 -11.52 -13.95
C VAL A 239 -14.70 -12.65 -14.65
N THR A 240 -13.98 -13.75 -14.90
CA THR A 240 -14.64 -14.98 -15.30
C THR A 240 -15.27 -15.59 -14.05
N PRO A 241 -16.57 -15.94 -14.08
CA PRO A 241 -17.19 -16.65 -12.97
C PRO A 241 -16.42 -17.95 -12.71
N VAL A 242 -16.06 -18.21 -11.46
CA VAL A 242 -15.75 -19.59 -11.07
C VAL A 242 -17.06 -20.36 -11.22
N PRO A 243 -17.10 -21.52 -11.91
CA PRO A 243 -18.29 -22.35 -11.91
C PRO A 243 -18.61 -22.70 -10.45
N THR A 244 -19.68 -22.11 -9.92
CA THR A 244 -20.26 -22.56 -8.67
C THR A 244 -20.55 -24.04 -8.85
N SER A 245 -19.91 -24.90 -8.05
CA SER A 245 -20.36 -26.28 -7.93
C SER A 245 -21.85 -26.22 -7.59
N PRO A 246 -22.73 -26.98 -8.28
CA PRO A 246 -24.16 -26.92 -8.00
C PRO A 246 -24.35 -27.20 -6.51
N SER A 247 -25.11 -26.31 -5.87
CA SER A 247 -25.54 -26.36 -4.48
C SER A 247 -25.76 -27.80 -4.02
N THR A 248 -24.95 -28.29 -3.08
CA THR A 248 -25.28 -29.51 -2.33
C THR A 248 -26.33 -29.20 -1.28
N HIS A 249 -27.54 -28.87 -1.74
CA HIS A 249 -28.74 -28.93 -0.92
C HIS A 249 -29.76 -29.80 -1.66
N SER A 250 -29.66 -31.11 -1.44
CA SER A 250 -30.84 -31.97 -1.50
C SER A 250 -31.69 -31.68 -0.26
N PRO A 251 -33.03 -31.57 -0.34
CA PRO A 251 -33.88 -31.23 0.80
C PRO A 251 -34.01 -32.32 1.87
N GLU A 252 -33.30 -33.45 1.73
CA GLU A 252 -33.46 -34.62 2.59
C GLU A 252 -32.09 -35.18 2.98
N GLY A 253 -31.61 -34.81 4.17
CA GLY A 253 -30.35 -35.32 4.70
C GLY A 253 -30.17 -34.94 6.16
N ARG A 254 -30.51 -35.87 7.06
CA ARG A 254 -30.31 -35.74 8.51
C ARG A 254 -28.83 -35.49 8.83
N PRO A 255 -28.46 -34.51 9.68
CA PRO A 255 -27.06 -34.26 10.00
C PRO A 255 -26.47 -35.45 10.80
N PRO A 256 -25.19 -35.81 10.56
CA PRO A 256 -24.48 -36.76 11.41
C PRO A 256 -24.21 -36.13 12.80
N PRO A 257 -24.08 -36.94 13.86
CA PRO A 257 -23.93 -36.43 15.21
C PRO A 257 -22.57 -35.74 15.41
N LEU A 258 -22.60 -34.59 16.09
CA LEU A 258 -21.43 -33.85 16.56
C LEU A 258 -20.56 -34.76 17.46
N LEU A 259 -19.30 -34.93 17.08
CA LEU A 259 -18.27 -35.49 17.96
C LEU A 259 -17.86 -34.41 18.99
N PRO A 260 -17.89 -34.71 20.30
CA PRO A 260 -17.36 -33.79 21.29
C PRO A 260 -15.84 -33.97 21.41
N GLY A 261 -15.10 -32.86 21.30
CA GLY A 261 -13.68 -32.81 21.71
C GLY A 261 -12.72 -32.27 20.66
N GLY A 262 -12.78 -30.96 20.39
CA GLY A 262 -11.66 -30.24 19.79
C GLY A 262 -10.63 -29.92 20.86
N LEU A 263 -9.48 -30.59 20.80
CA LEU A 263 -8.32 -30.32 21.65
C LEU A 263 -7.90 -28.85 21.45
N MET A 264 -8.07 -28.02 22.48
CA MET A 264 -7.52 -26.66 22.47
C MET A 264 -6.01 -26.74 22.26
N CYS A 265 -5.55 -26.20 21.13
CA CYS A 265 -4.14 -26.07 20.80
C CYS A 265 -3.53 -25.04 21.76
N LYS A 266 -2.94 -25.51 22.86
CA LYS A 266 -2.24 -24.68 23.86
C LYS A 266 -1.12 -23.82 23.25
N THR A 267 -0.67 -24.14 22.05
CA THR A 267 0.35 -23.43 21.28
C THR A 267 -0.14 -22.12 20.65
N ALA A 268 -1.44 -22.00 20.34
CA ALA A 268 -2.02 -20.75 19.83
C ALA A 268 -2.11 -19.69 20.94
N ALA A 269 -2.47 -20.10 22.16
CA ALA A 269 -2.55 -19.21 23.31
C ALA A 269 -1.20 -18.59 23.70
N SER A 270 -0.09 -19.33 23.58
CA SER A 270 1.25 -18.79 23.87
C SER A 270 1.76 -17.84 22.79
N ALA A 271 1.38 -18.05 21.52
CA ALA A 271 1.71 -17.14 20.42
C ALA A 271 0.88 -15.85 20.47
N LEU A 272 -0.40 -15.96 20.88
CA LEU A 272 -1.30 -14.83 21.14
C LEU A 272 -0.78 -13.90 22.23
N SER A 273 -0.26 -14.44 23.34
CA SER A 273 0.41 -13.63 24.37
C SER A 273 1.56 -12.84 23.75
N SER A 274 2.46 -13.48 22.99
CA SER A 274 3.62 -12.76 22.43
C SER A 274 3.32 -11.68 21.39
N LEU A 275 2.16 -11.74 20.72
CA LEU A 275 1.71 -10.72 19.75
C LEU A 275 0.99 -9.54 20.44
N LEU A 276 0.32 -9.79 21.56
CA LEU A 276 -0.38 -8.79 22.38
C LEU A 276 0.50 -8.21 23.52
N ASP A 277 1.60 -8.88 23.88
CA ASP A 277 2.51 -8.52 24.98
C ASP A 277 3.32 -7.22 24.74
N GLN A 278 3.16 -6.57 23.59
CA GLN A 278 3.62 -5.19 23.38
C GLN A 278 2.43 -4.27 23.14
N PRO A 279 1.82 -3.73 24.20
CA PRO A 279 0.79 -2.73 24.03
C PRO A 279 1.37 -1.55 23.23
N CYS A 280 0.87 -1.34 22.02
CA CYS A 280 1.03 -0.10 21.25
C CYS A 280 0.28 1.09 21.92
N LEU A 281 0.03 1.00 23.23
CA LEU A 281 -0.69 1.98 24.05
C LEU A 281 0.23 3.05 24.62
N HIS A 282 1.54 2.98 24.40
CA HIS A 282 2.41 4.12 24.69
C HIS A 282 2.20 5.19 23.62
N PRO A 283 1.64 6.36 23.96
CA PRO A 283 1.50 7.45 23.01
C PRO A 283 2.91 7.95 22.70
N ALA A 284 3.42 7.61 21.52
CA ALA A 284 4.37 8.51 20.90
C ALA A 284 3.64 9.85 20.70
N PRO A 285 4.26 11.01 20.99
CA PRO A 285 3.64 12.29 20.69
C PRO A 285 3.22 12.29 19.21
N PRO A 286 2.07 12.90 18.85
CA PRO A 286 1.62 12.93 17.47
C PRO A 286 2.72 13.54 16.61
N LEU A 287 3.33 12.69 15.77
CA LEU A 287 4.41 13.12 14.91
C LEU A 287 3.79 13.92 13.77
N CYS A 288 4.07 15.22 13.76
CA CYS A 288 3.50 16.12 12.77
C CYS A 288 4.32 16.07 11.47
N PRO A 289 3.70 16.31 10.30
CA PRO A 289 4.44 16.56 9.08
C PRO A 289 5.27 17.83 9.20
N ALA A 290 6.41 17.86 8.51
CA ALA A 290 7.21 19.07 8.37
C ALA A 290 7.46 19.42 6.90
N VAL A 291 7.57 20.71 6.61
CA VAL A 291 7.77 21.25 5.28
C VAL A 291 9.05 22.07 5.26
N ALA A 292 10.01 21.69 4.42
CA ALA A 292 11.29 22.37 4.25
C ALA A 292 11.41 22.91 2.82
N LEU A 293 11.01 24.18 2.62
CA LEU A 293 11.15 24.87 1.33
C LEU A 293 12.44 25.69 1.30
N THR A 294 13.12 25.74 0.16
CA THR A 294 14.35 26.54 -0.08
C THR A 294 14.11 28.04 0.14
N ALA A 295 12.98 28.58 -0.31
CA ALA A 295 12.51 29.93 -0.02
C ALA A 295 11.23 29.91 0.87
N PRO A 296 11.13 30.78 1.89
CA PRO A 296 9.89 30.95 2.65
C PRO A 296 8.84 31.62 1.75
N ASP A 297 7.83 30.85 1.34
CA ASP A 297 6.69 31.40 0.60
C ASP A 297 5.63 31.90 1.60
N ILE A 298 5.47 33.23 1.66
CA ILE A 298 4.52 33.92 2.54
C ILE A 298 3.06 33.59 2.16
N THR A 299 2.82 33.00 0.99
CA THR A 299 1.48 32.61 0.51
C THR A 299 1.07 31.18 0.88
N LEU A 300 1.99 30.37 1.41
CA LEU A 300 1.72 28.98 1.78
C LEU A 300 0.97 28.89 3.12
N VAL A 301 -0.32 28.59 3.06
CA VAL A 301 -1.13 28.32 4.26
C VAL A 301 -0.99 26.84 4.65
N LEU A 302 -0.24 26.59 5.71
CA LEU A 302 -0.06 25.27 6.32
C LEU A 302 -1.06 25.04 7.47
N PRO A 303 -1.47 23.79 7.74
CA PRO A 303 -2.18 23.45 8.97
C PRO A 303 -1.36 23.85 10.22
N PRO A 304 -2.02 24.19 11.35
CA PRO A 304 -1.35 24.74 12.53
C PRO A 304 -0.30 23.81 13.15
N ASP A 305 -0.46 22.49 12.99
CA ASP A 305 0.45 21.49 13.54
C ASP A 305 1.57 21.11 12.55
N VAL A 306 1.52 21.58 11.29
CA VAL A 306 2.59 21.33 10.31
C VAL A 306 3.71 22.34 10.50
N THR A 307 4.92 21.87 10.83
CA THR A 307 6.07 22.74 11.05
C THR A 307 6.74 23.16 9.75
N GLN A 308 6.98 24.45 9.58
CA GLN A 308 7.86 24.95 8.53
C GLN A 308 9.31 24.89 9.06
N GLN A 309 10.11 24.02 8.47
CA GLN A 309 11.48 23.74 8.93
C GLN A 309 12.44 24.76 8.32
N GLU A 310 12.98 25.67 9.14
CA GLU A 310 14.04 26.61 8.73
C GLU A 310 15.47 26.04 8.88
N GLY A 311 15.62 24.95 9.64
CA GLY A 311 16.90 24.31 9.89
C GLY A 311 17.50 23.61 8.65
N SER A 312 18.82 23.49 8.64
CA SER A 312 19.63 22.80 7.62
C SER A 312 20.68 21.94 8.30
N ALA A 313 21.05 20.82 7.69
CA ALA A 313 22.17 20.00 8.15
C ALA A 313 23.48 20.82 8.15
N LEU A 314 24.46 20.38 8.96
CA LEU A 314 25.77 21.03 9.07
C LEU A 314 26.44 21.13 7.69
N ASN A 315 27.08 22.27 7.42
CA ASN A 315 27.72 22.53 6.12
C ASN A 315 28.74 21.44 5.75
N GLU A 316 29.56 20.96 6.69
CA GLU A 316 30.56 19.91 6.41
C GLU A 316 29.94 18.57 5.97
N GLU A 317 28.82 18.18 6.56
CA GLU A 317 28.12 16.94 6.20
C GLU A 317 27.40 17.09 4.85
N THR A 318 26.73 18.22 4.65
CA THR A 318 26.05 18.56 3.39
C THR A 318 27.04 18.61 2.23
N GLU A 319 28.20 19.26 2.44
CA GLU A 319 29.29 19.29 1.47
C GLU A 319 29.87 17.89 1.22
N ALA A 320 29.97 17.02 2.23
CA ALA A 320 30.47 15.65 2.05
C ALA A 320 29.55 14.83 1.13
N TRP A 321 28.23 14.99 1.26
CA TRP A 321 27.25 14.36 0.37
C TRP A 321 27.18 14.99 -1.02
N ALA A 322 27.46 16.30 -1.14
CA ALA A 322 27.47 17.01 -2.41
C ALA A 322 28.75 16.81 -3.22
N ARG A 323 29.91 16.62 -2.57
CA ARG A 323 31.24 16.47 -3.21
C ARG A 323 31.30 15.52 -4.42
N PRO A 324 30.62 14.36 -4.42
CA PRO A 324 30.64 13.45 -5.56
C PRO A 324 29.77 13.90 -6.75
N LEU A 325 28.97 14.96 -6.62
CA LEU A 325 27.88 15.32 -7.52
C LEU A 325 27.99 16.80 -7.93
N GLU A 326 28.54 17.07 -9.12
CA GLU A 326 28.78 18.44 -9.62
C GLU A 326 27.51 19.31 -9.67
N SER A 327 26.32 18.71 -9.85
CA SER A 327 25.03 19.42 -9.83
C SER A 327 24.62 19.96 -8.46
N LEU A 328 25.24 19.49 -7.38
CA LEU A 328 25.02 19.94 -6.00
C LEU A 328 26.09 20.94 -5.53
N ALA A 329 26.88 21.52 -6.43
CA ALA A 329 27.98 22.43 -6.09
C ALA A 329 27.57 23.92 -6.00
N GLN A 330 26.31 24.26 -6.21
CA GLN A 330 25.79 25.63 -6.16
C GLN A 330 25.17 25.92 -4.78
N ASP A 331 25.24 27.16 -4.30
CA ASP A 331 24.77 27.52 -2.95
C ASP A 331 23.27 27.19 -2.73
N GLU A 332 22.42 27.41 -3.74
CA GLU A 332 21.00 27.09 -3.68
C GLU A 332 20.75 25.57 -3.62
N THR A 333 21.51 24.78 -4.37
CA THR A 333 21.38 23.31 -4.40
C THR A 333 21.95 22.65 -3.15
N LEU A 334 23.03 23.20 -2.57
CA LEU A 334 23.54 22.84 -1.24
C LEU A 334 22.53 23.14 -0.14
N THR A 335 21.85 24.29 -0.21
CA THR A 335 20.81 24.65 0.78
C THR A 335 19.63 23.68 0.71
N ALA A 336 19.15 23.35 -0.50
CA ALA A 336 18.09 22.35 -0.69
C ALA A 336 18.50 20.98 -0.13
N LEU A 337 19.74 20.56 -0.38
CA LEU A 337 20.28 19.30 0.12
C LEU A 337 20.38 19.28 1.65
N GLY A 338 20.86 20.36 2.27
CA GLY A 338 20.98 20.48 3.71
C GLY A 338 19.61 20.42 4.41
N LYS A 339 18.59 21.05 3.82
CA LYS A 339 17.19 20.95 4.27
C LYS A 339 16.64 19.53 4.13
N LEU A 340 16.94 18.86 3.02
CA LEU A 340 16.56 17.46 2.81
C LEU A 340 17.15 16.54 3.88
N LEU A 341 18.46 16.61 4.11
CA LEU A 341 19.15 15.75 5.07
C LEU A 341 18.60 15.96 6.48
N TYR A 342 18.41 17.21 6.89
CA TYR A 342 17.86 17.55 8.20
C TYR A 342 16.45 16.98 8.41
N LEU A 343 15.58 17.13 7.40
CA LEU A 343 14.22 16.60 7.47
C LEU A 343 14.19 15.07 7.46
N LEU A 344 15.00 14.45 6.60
CA LEU A 344 15.09 13.00 6.48
C LEU A 344 15.61 12.38 7.78
N ASP A 345 16.65 12.95 8.41
CA ASP A 345 17.15 12.49 9.70
C ASP A 345 16.08 12.64 10.79
N GLY A 346 15.38 13.77 10.83
CA GLY A 346 14.24 13.98 11.74
C GLY A 346 13.13 12.93 11.55
N MET A 347 12.86 12.50 10.32
CA MET A 347 11.91 11.41 10.05
C MET A 347 12.42 10.05 10.50
N LEU A 348 13.69 9.74 10.23
CA LEU A 348 14.31 8.45 10.55
C LEU A 348 14.51 8.25 12.06
N ASP A 349 14.75 9.34 12.78
CA ASP A 349 14.86 9.39 14.23
C ASP A 349 13.48 9.48 14.93
N GLY A 350 12.40 9.60 14.15
CA GLY A 350 11.03 9.63 14.67
C GLY A 350 10.67 10.94 15.36
N GLN A 351 11.25 12.06 14.94
CA GLN A 351 10.89 13.42 15.36
C GLN A 351 9.81 14.04 14.48
N VAL A 352 9.71 13.59 13.22
CA VAL A 352 8.75 14.06 12.21
C VAL A 352 8.08 12.84 11.56
N SER A 353 6.79 12.88 11.25
CA SER A 353 6.12 11.74 10.59
C SER A 353 6.39 11.68 9.10
N SER A 354 6.38 12.83 8.43
CA SER A 354 6.45 12.96 6.98
C SER A 354 7.05 14.30 6.57
N GLY A 355 7.57 14.38 5.36
CA GLY A 355 8.34 15.53 4.91
C GLY A 355 7.97 16.00 3.52
N ILE A 356 8.08 17.31 3.27
CA ILE A 356 8.05 17.88 1.92
C ILE A 356 9.31 18.73 1.75
N VAL A 357 10.05 18.50 0.67
CA VAL A 357 11.26 19.26 0.31
C VAL A 357 11.11 19.79 -1.11
N ALA A 358 11.43 21.07 -1.29
CA ALA A 358 11.63 21.65 -2.61
C ALA A 358 13.10 21.55 -3.03
N THR A 359 13.36 21.20 -4.28
CA THR A 359 14.71 21.13 -4.85
C THR A 359 14.76 21.80 -6.23
N PRO A 360 15.83 22.53 -6.56
CA PRO A 360 16.01 23.08 -7.90
C PRO A 360 16.05 21.96 -8.96
N PRO A 361 15.49 22.18 -10.17
CA PRO A 361 15.41 21.15 -11.21
C PRO A 361 16.75 20.49 -11.57
N LEU A 362 17.83 21.30 -11.63
CA LEU A 362 19.18 20.82 -11.95
C LEU A 362 19.76 19.87 -10.87
N ALA A 363 19.22 19.91 -9.64
CA ALA A 363 19.68 19.15 -8.50
C ALA A 363 18.74 18.00 -8.10
N ALA A 364 17.54 17.89 -8.68
CA ALA A 364 16.50 16.97 -8.22
C ALA A 364 16.94 15.50 -8.23
N ALA A 365 17.57 15.04 -9.31
CA ALA A 365 18.03 13.65 -9.44
C ALA A 365 19.15 13.32 -8.43
N ALA A 366 20.10 14.25 -8.25
CA ALA A 366 21.20 14.10 -7.30
C ALA A 366 20.71 14.14 -5.85
N THR A 367 19.75 15.03 -5.56
CA THR A 367 19.09 15.14 -4.25
C THR A 367 18.31 13.87 -3.90
N LEU A 368 17.60 13.30 -4.88
CA LEU A 368 16.91 12.02 -4.73
C LEU A 368 17.89 10.87 -4.45
N ASP A 369 19.02 10.80 -5.18
CA ASP A 369 20.06 9.79 -4.93
C ASP A 369 20.60 9.91 -3.50
N VAL A 370 20.92 11.13 -3.03
CA VAL A 370 21.35 11.34 -1.64
C VAL A 370 20.27 10.92 -0.63
N ALA A 371 19.00 11.27 -0.86
CA ALA A 371 17.90 10.86 0.02
C ALA A 371 17.80 9.33 0.14
N ILE A 372 17.96 8.63 -0.98
CA ILE A 372 17.99 7.17 -1.03
C ILE A 372 19.19 6.66 -0.22
N GLN A 373 20.42 7.07 -0.58
CA GLN A 373 21.63 6.58 0.08
C GLN A 373 21.62 6.85 1.59
N ARG A 374 21.17 8.03 2.02
CA ARG A 374 21.03 8.38 3.43
C ARG A 374 20.03 7.46 4.14
N GLY A 375 18.85 7.24 3.56
CA GLY A 375 17.87 6.30 4.10
C GLY A 375 18.42 4.87 4.23
N LEU A 376 19.13 4.37 3.21
CA LEU A 376 19.75 3.04 3.24
C LEU A 376 20.83 2.93 4.33
N SER A 377 21.59 4.00 4.56
CA SER A 377 22.65 4.07 5.55
C SER A 377 22.11 4.07 6.99
N HIS A 378 21.01 4.76 7.26
CA HIS A 378 20.38 4.79 8.60
C HIS A 378 19.73 3.45 8.95
N GLY A 379 19.09 2.80 7.97
CA GLY A 379 18.57 1.43 8.11
C GLY A 379 19.66 0.37 8.40
N ALA A 380 20.95 0.69 8.20
CA ALA A 380 22.06 -0.15 8.63
C ALA A 380 22.48 0.02 10.09
N GLN A 381 22.05 1.08 10.75
CA GLN A 381 22.43 1.39 12.13
C GLN A 381 21.38 0.97 13.15
N ARG A 382 20.14 0.65 12.74
CA ARG A 382 19.17 -0.01 13.63
C ARG A 382 19.58 -1.46 13.87
N PRO A 383 19.75 -1.90 15.14
CA PRO A 383 19.86 -3.32 15.42
C PRO A 383 18.59 -4.00 14.90
N ALA A 384 18.77 -5.10 14.17
CA ALA A 384 17.65 -5.96 13.81
C ALA A 384 16.87 -6.26 15.10
N LEU A 385 15.59 -5.90 15.13
CA LEU A 385 14.67 -6.48 16.11
C LEU A 385 14.91 -8.00 16.05
N PRO A 386 15.07 -8.67 17.19
CA PRO A 386 15.36 -10.10 17.19
C PRO A 386 14.27 -10.77 16.34
N PRO A 387 14.63 -11.68 15.41
CA PRO A 387 13.61 -12.45 14.72
C PRO A 387 12.79 -13.13 15.81
N GLY A 388 11.54 -12.68 15.97
CA GLY A 388 10.57 -13.37 16.81
C GLY A 388 10.63 -14.84 16.41
N CYS A 389 10.90 -15.69 17.40
CA CYS A 389 11.22 -17.09 17.22
C CYS A 389 10.33 -17.75 16.16
N CYS A 390 10.86 -17.91 14.95
CA CYS A 390 10.32 -18.85 13.97
C CYS A 390 10.58 -20.25 14.54
N VAL A 391 9.65 -20.74 15.37
CA VAL A 391 9.57 -22.16 15.69
C VAL A 391 9.06 -22.84 14.42
N TRP A 392 9.98 -23.17 13.54
CA TRP A 392 9.73 -24.17 12.51
C TRP A 392 9.45 -25.49 13.23
N PRO A 393 8.34 -26.20 12.95
CA PRO A 393 8.21 -27.58 13.38
C PRO A 393 9.26 -28.40 12.63
N TRP A 394 10.37 -28.68 13.31
CA TRP A 394 11.34 -29.69 12.88
C TRP A 394 10.73 -31.05 13.16
N ASP A 395 9.98 -31.57 12.20
CA ASP A 395 9.78 -33.00 12.08
C ASP A 395 9.98 -33.41 10.61
N SER A 396 10.73 -34.50 10.43
CA SER A 396 10.99 -35.24 9.18
C SER A 396 12.28 -34.94 8.38
N TRP A 397 13.47 -34.96 9.00
CA TRP A 397 14.68 -35.45 8.29
C TRP A 397 15.53 -36.34 9.20
N THR A 398 15.42 -37.65 9.00
CA THR A 398 16.27 -38.69 9.60
C THR A 398 17.52 -38.92 8.73
N GLY A 399 18.73 -38.63 9.24
CA GLY A 399 20.00 -38.98 8.61
C GLY A 399 21.21 -38.41 9.36
N PRO A 400 22.38 -39.09 9.39
CA PRO A 400 23.18 -39.19 10.63
C PRO A 400 24.22 -38.08 10.86
N GLN A 401 24.53 -37.97 12.15
CA GLN A 401 25.49 -37.12 12.85
C GLN A 401 26.88 -36.98 12.19
N ILE A 402 27.39 -35.74 12.18
CA ILE A 402 28.84 -35.45 12.21
C ILE A 402 29.08 -34.31 13.22
N SER A 403 29.99 -34.56 14.17
CA SER A 403 30.36 -33.74 15.33
C SER A 403 31.09 -32.42 15.00
N PRO A 404 31.10 -31.43 15.94
CA PRO A 404 31.67 -30.11 15.70
C PRO A 404 33.17 -30.03 16.04
N MET A 405 33.95 -29.31 15.22
CA MET A 405 35.29 -28.85 15.58
C MET A 405 35.38 -27.32 15.62
N THR A 406 35.56 -26.85 16.85
CA THR A 406 36.30 -25.70 17.36
C THR A 406 37.08 -24.79 16.39
N GLY A 407 36.78 -23.48 16.50
CA GLY A 407 37.75 -22.41 16.77
C GLY A 407 38.54 -21.82 15.60
N ARG A 408 38.38 -20.50 15.37
CA ARG A 408 39.46 -19.48 15.37
C ARG A 408 38.97 -18.11 14.86
N THR A 409 39.05 -17.12 15.75
CA THR A 409 39.48 -15.72 15.55
C THR A 409 39.34 -15.08 14.15
N LEU A 410 38.39 -14.14 14.02
CA LEU A 410 38.40 -13.09 13.01
C LEU A 410 39.62 -12.16 13.23
N ARG A 411 40.48 -12.03 12.21
CA ARG A 411 41.41 -10.91 12.06
C ARG A 411 40.94 -10.00 10.94
N SER A 412 40.87 -8.71 11.25
CA SER A 412 40.71 -7.58 10.36
C SER A 412 41.75 -7.57 9.23
N CYS A 413 41.30 -7.41 7.98
CA CYS A 413 42.15 -6.99 6.88
C CYS A 413 41.62 -5.68 6.31
N ILE A 414 42.31 -4.61 6.68
CA ILE A 414 42.28 -3.29 6.05
C ILE A 414 43.15 -3.38 4.79
N CYS A 415 42.62 -3.03 3.62
CA CYS A 415 43.43 -2.86 2.40
C CYS A 415 43.76 -1.37 2.21
N PRO A 416 45.04 -0.99 2.04
CA PRO A 416 45.46 0.39 1.88
C PRO A 416 45.31 0.88 0.43
N ALA A 417 45.09 2.19 0.31
CA ALA A 417 45.04 2.95 -0.93
C ALA A 417 46.34 2.89 -1.73
N MET A 418 46.24 2.90 -3.06
CA MET A 418 47.35 3.23 -3.97
C MET A 418 47.05 4.54 -4.70
N HIS A 419 47.94 5.50 -4.52
CA HIS A 419 48.10 6.71 -5.31
C HIS A 419 48.67 6.40 -6.70
N VAL A 420 48.17 7.09 -7.73
CA VAL A 420 48.89 7.29 -8.99
C VAL A 420 48.71 8.75 -9.43
N ASP A 421 49.82 9.48 -9.50
CA ASP A 421 49.93 10.82 -10.08
C ASP A 421 49.91 10.76 -11.62
N GLY A 422 49.27 11.73 -12.26
CA GLY A 422 49.35 11.95 -13.71
C GLY A 422 48.40 13.02 -14.23
N HIS A 423 48.92 14.23 -14.46
CA HIS A 423 48.24 15.33 -15.16
C HIS A 423 48.23 15.12 -16.69
N VAL A 424 47.04 15.15 -17.32
CA VAL A 424 46.82 15.36 -18.78
C VAL A 424 45.50 16.14 -18.96
N PRO A 425 45.36 17.10 -19.90
CA PRO A 425 44.26 18.05 -19.92
C PRO A 425 42.93 17.46 -20.44
N VAL A 426 41.83 17.91 -19.84
CA VAL A 426 40.45 17.51 -20.13
C VAL A 426 39.89 18.31 -21.33
N PRO A 427 39.31 17.69 -22.38
CA PRO A 427 38.42 18.38 -23.29
C PRO A 427 37.02 18.49 -22.67
N GLN A 428 36.46 19.71 -22.71
CA GLN A 428 35.05 19.99 -22.40
C GLN A 428 34.14 19.21 -23.36
N GLY A 429 33.19 18.45 -22.81
CA GLY A 429 32.24 17.66 -23.61
C GLY A 429 31.20 16.96 -22.74
N ASP A 430 29.98 17.45 -22.86
CA ASP A 430 28.71 17.06 -22.25
C ASP A 430 28.48 15.56 -22.05
N GLY A 431 27.88 15.19 -20.91
CA GLY A 431 27.21 13.89 -20.78
C GLY A 431 26.82 13.49 -19.37
N TRP A 432 25.52 13.32 -19.12
CA TRP A 432 25.00 12.38 -18.12
C TRP A 432 23.71 11.74 -18.65
N VAL A 433 23.73 10.43 -18.91
CA VAL A 433 22.53 9.59 -19.07
C VAL A 433 22.44 8.75 -17.82
N GLY A 434 21.52 9.11 -16.93
CA GLY A 434 21.30 8.39 -15.67
C GLY A 434 20.52 7.10 -15.92
N HIS A 435 21.18 5.96 -15.77
CA HIS A 435 20.53 4.71 -15.37
C HIS A 435 21.12 4.31 -14.02
N CYS A 436 20.28 4.19 -12.99
CA CYS A 436 20.71 3.76 -11.67
C CYS A 436 19.98 2.47 -11.25
N VAL A 437 20.75 1.53 -10.73
CA VAL A 437 20.32 0.27 -10.12
C VAL A 437 21.18 0.09 -8.86
N VAL A 438 20.56 -0.46 -7.78
CA VAL A 438 21.13 -1.40 -6.78
C VAL A 438 21.29 -0.94 -5.30
N LEU A 439 20.51 -1.62 -4.42
CA LEU A 439 20.70 -2.12 -3.03
C LEU A 439 20.62 -1.22 -1.75
N ASN A 440 19.58 -1.54 -0.96
CA ASN A 440 19.61 -2.00 0.45
C ASN A 440 19.07 -1.14 1.64
N GLY A 441 17.73 -1.06 1.73
CA GLY A 441 16.85 -0.57 2.82
C GLY A 441 15.43 -0.48 2.23
N ALA A 442 14.37 -0.72 3.00
CA ALA A 442 13.02 -0.92 2.43
C ALA A 442 12.39 0.42 1.99
N PHE A 443 12.66 0.85 0.76
CA PHE A 443 12.13 2.09 0.18
C PHE A 443 11.21 1.80 -1.00
N LEU A 444 10.04 2.43 -1.01
CA LEU A 444 9.23 2.59 -2.21
C LEU A 444 9.57 3.94 -2.82
N ILE A 445 10.17 3.94 -4.01
CA ILE A 445 10.49 5.16 -4.73
C ILE A 445 9.48 5.31 -5.84
N TRP A 446 8.72 6.39 -5.76
CA TRP A 446 7.75 6.75 -6.77
C TRP A 446 8.23 7.97 -7.54
N VAL A 447 8.51 7.80 -8.83
CA VAL A 447 8.95 8.89 -9.71
C VAL A 447 7.88 9.11 -10.77
N LEU A 448 7.47 10.37 -10.94
CA LEU A 448 6.67 10.79 -12.08
C LEU A 448 7.53 11.61 -13.04
N GLU A 449 7.87 11.02 -14.18
CA GLU A 449 8.76 11.68 -15.14
C GLU A 449 8.12 12.93 -15.75
N GLY A 450 8.92 13.99 -15.88
CA GLY A 450 8.63 15.23 -16.58
C GLY A 450 9.78 15.63 -17.51
N CYS A 451 9.83 15.13 -18.76
CA CYS A 451 10.80 15.49 -19.82
C CYS A 451 12.31 15.23 -19.56
N TRP A 452 12.77 13.99 -19.77
CA TRP A 452 14.16 13.72 -20.21
C TRP A 452 14.29 13.77 -21.74
N ARG A 453 14.15 14.95 -22.34
CA ARG A 453 14.46 15.17 -23.76
C ARG A 453 15.44 16.32 -23.95
N GLN A 454 16.74 16.01 -23.92
CA GLN A 454 17.72 16.57 -24.86
C GLN A 454 19.07 15.85 -24.73
N CYS A 455 19.35 14.99 -25.70
CA CYS A 455 20.71 14.68 -26.20
C CYS A 455 20.56 13.84 -27.47
N GLN A 456 20.21 14.51 -28.58
CA GLN A 456 20.22 13.92 -29.92
C GLN A 456 20.87 14.91 -30.90
N VAL A 457 22.20 14.91 -30.92
CA VAL A 457 23.09 15.32 -32.04
C VAL A 457 24.43 14.66 -31.68
N GLY A 458 25.16 13.87 -32.45
CA GLY A 458 25.16 13.45 -33.85
C GLY A 458 26.63 13.12 -34.15
N LEU A 459 26.97 11.95 -34.70
CA LEU A 459 28.14 11.84 -35.59
C LEU A 459 28.11 10.54 -36.40
N GLN A 460 27.99 10.72 -37.71
CA GLN A 460 28.31 9.75 -38.75
C GLN A 460 29.84 9.53 -38.84
N GLN A 461 30.22 8.28 -39.14
CA GLN A 461 31.45 7.84 -39.82
C GLN A 461 32.83 8.08 -39.16
N ARG A 462 33.56 6.99 -38.89
CA ARG A 462 34.73 6.58 -39.70
C ARG A 462 35.22 5.16 -39.35
N LEU A 463 35.59 4.45 -40.41
CA LEU A 463 36.20 3.13 -40.47
C LEU A 463 37.58 3.08 -39.80
N GLY A 464 37.94 1.91 -39.28
CA GLY A 464 39.30 1.60 -38.84
C GLY A 464 39.44 0.17 -38.33
N SER A 465 39.84 -0.73 -39.22
CA SER A 465 40.25 -2.12 -38.99
C SER A 465 41.39 -2.27 -37.98
N HIS A 466 41.36 -3.31 -37.12
CA HIS A 466 42.42 -4.33 -36.96
C HIS A 466 42.11 -5.35 -35.86
N SER A 467 42.79 -6.48 -35.98
CA SER A 467 42.39 -7.82 -35.54
C SER A 467 43.32 -8.39 -34.44
N ILE A 468 42.81 -9.40 -33.69
CA ILE A 468 43.53 -10.60 -33.15
C ILE A 468 44.37 -10.46 -31.84
N PRO A 469 44.48 -11.47 -30.92
CA PRO A 469 43.62 -12.64 -30.64
C PRO A 469 43.37 -12.97 -29.13
N ALA A 470 42.60 -14.04 -28.97
CA ALA A 470 42.06 -14.71 -27.79
C ALA A 470 43.03 -15.55 -26.91
N CYS A 471 42.54 -15.91 -25.72
CA CYS A 471 42.73 -17.17 -24.99
C CYS A 471 41.38 -17.45 -24.28
N GLY A 472 40.54 -18.41 -24.69
CA GLY A 472 40.58 -19.85 -24.33
C GLY A 472 39.91 -20.05 -22.95
N LEU A 473 38.87 -20.86 -22.70
CA LEU A 473 38.44 -22.15 -23.26
C LEU A 473 36.99 -22.50 -22.76
N TRP A 474 36.17 -23.05 -23.68
CA TRP A 474 35.28 -24.24 -23.55
C TRP A 474 33.77 -24.14 -23.20
N PRO A 475 32.93 -25.07 -23.74
CA PRO A 475 31.73 -24.71 -24.52
C PRO A 475 30.40 -25.28 -23.98
N VAL A 476 29.27 -24.66 -24.36
CA VAL A 476 27.95 -25.34 -24.46
C VAL A 476 27.21 -24.81 -25.70
N ASN A 477 27.18 -25.64 -26.74
CA ASN A 477 26.23 -25.63 -27.86
C ASN A 477 24.84 -26.07 -27.33
N THR A 478 23.64 -25.68 -27.76
CA THR A 478 23.09 -25.26 -29.07
C THR A 478 21.65 -24.78 -28.86
N LEU A 479 21.27 -23.61 -29.39
CA LEU A 479 19.91 -23.22 -29.87
C LEU A 479 20.11 -22.01 -30.81
N PRO A 480 19.36 -21.87 -31.92
CA PRO A 480 19.67 -20.89 -32.97
C PRO A 480 19.31 -19.45 -32.52
N PRO A 481 20.08 -18.42 -32.89
CA PRO A 481 19.72 -17.04 -32.58
C PRO A 481 18.68 -16.53 -33.59
N LEU A 482 17.53 -16.07 -33.09
CA LEU A 482 16.65 -15.13 -33.78
C LEU A 482 17.31 -13.74 -33.82
N PRO A 483 17.07 -12.91 -34.84
CA PRO A 483 17.85 -11.70 -35.10
C PRO A 483 17.62 -10.64 -34.01
N LEU A 484 18.66 -10.37 -33.23
CA LEU A 484 18.72 -9.25 -32.29
C LEU A 484 18.92 -7.94 -33.06
N LEU A 485 17.99 -7.00 -32.88
CA LEU A 485 18.14 -5.59 -33.25
C LEU A 485 19.37 -4.99 -32.52
N PRO A 486 20.24 -4.23 -33.20
CA PRO A 486 21.47 -3.73 -32.60
C PRO A 486 21.22 -2.46 -31.79
N GLY A 487 21.44 -2.50 -30.47
CA GLY A 487 21.44 -1.27 -29.67
C GLY A 487 21.42 -1.45 -28.16
N LEU A 488 22.26 -2.32 -27.57
CA LEU A 488 22.38 -2.47 -26.10
C LEU A 488 23.75 -3.06 -25.69
N ARG A 489 24.85 -2.41 -26.08
CA ARG A 489 26.22 -2.82 -25.65
C ARG A 489 27.04 -1.61 -25.19
N GLY A 490 26.68 -1.06 -24.04
CA GLY A 490 27.38 0.09 -23.45
C GLY A 490 27.19 0.30 -21.95
N VAL A 491 26.76 -0.72 -21.19
CA VAL A 491 26.41 -0.57 -19.75
C VAL A 491 27.08 -1.66 -18.90
N SER A 492 28.40 -1.88 -19.03
CA SER A 492 29.02 -3.05 -18.35
C SER A 492 30.43 -2.87 -17.78
N ARG A 493 30.86 -1.67 -17.38
CA ARG A 493 32.20 -1.55 -16.74
C ARG A 493 32.35 -0.75 -15.45
N ALA A 494 31.30 -0.14 -14.90
CA ALA A 494 31.37 0.48 -13.57
C ALA A 494 30.16 0.06 -12.74
N LEU A 495 30.28 -1.05 -12.01
CA LEU A 495 29.46 -1.48 -10.86
C LEU A 495 29.88 -2.90 -10.49
N ARG A 496 31.06 -3.03 -9.86
CA ARG A 496 31.35 -4.17 -8.99
C ARG A 496 31.14 -3.72 -7.56
N LEU A 497 29.92 -3.87 -7.06
CA LEU A 497 29.63 -3.76 -5.63
C LEU A 497 28.98 -5.06 -5.17
N CYS A 498 29.57 -5.61 -4.10
CA CYS A 498 29.39 -6.97 -3.63
C CYS A 498 28.01 -7.17 -2.99
N MET A 499 27.38 -8.31 -3.28
CA MET A 499 26.04 -8.68 -2.82
C MET A 499 26.00 -8.92 -1.30
N CYS A 500 25.18 -8.17 -0.56
CA CYS A 500 24.77 -8.53 0.80
C CYS A 500 23.29 -8.95 0.81
N PRO A 501 22.96 -10.16 1.30
CA PRO A 501 21.57 -10.63 1.38
C PRO A 501 20.80 -9.89 2.48
N GLY A 502 19.69 -9.21 2.15
CA GLY A 502 18.72 -8.77 3.18
C GLY A 502 17.87 -7.51 2.95
N ARG A 503 18.07 -6.68 1.91
CA ARG A 503 17.25 -5.46 1.74
C ARG A 503 16.89 -5.21 0.26
N ARG A 504 15.83 -4.43 -0.02
CA ARG A 504 15.25 -4.30 -1.37
C ARG A 504 14.65 -2.90 -1.53
N ILE A 505 14.72 -2.32 -2.73
CA ILE A 505 14.05 -1.06 -3.11
C ILE A 505 13.00 -1.42 -4.14
N LEU A 506 11.78 -0.91 -4.02
CA LEU A 506 10.75 -1.01 -5.05
C LEU A 506 10.64 0.32 -5.79
N TRP A 507 10.95 0.31 -7.09
CA TRP A 507 10.87 1.47 -7.96
C TRP A 507 9.58 1.42 -8.78
N LEU A 508 8.73 2.43 -8.60
CA LEU A 508 7.52 2.64 -9.38
C LEU A 508 7.68 3.93 -10.20
N ASN A 509 7.74 3.80 -11.53
CA ASN A 509 7.68 4.94 -12.44
C ASN A 509 6.27 5.06 -13.01
N ILE A 510 5.53 6.09 -12.61
CA ILE A 510 4.23 6.40 -13.22
C ILE A 510 4.46 7.51 -14.25
N ARG A 511 3.85 7.37 -15.44
CA ARG A 511 4.17 8.13 -16.67
C ARG A 511 5.36 7.57 -17.47
N GLY A 512 5.70 6.29 -17.30
CA GLY A 512 6.52 5.60 -18.27
C GLY A 512 5.87 5.62 -19.67
N LYS A 513 6.66 5.65 -20.73
CA LYS A 513 6.14 5.60 -22.12
C LYS A 513 5.28 4.36 -22.37
N GLU A 514 5.64 3.24 -21.74
CA GLU A 514 4.99 1.95 -21.88
C GLU A 514 4.88 1.26 -20.52
N ALA A 515 3.95 0.31 -20.43
CA ALA A 515 3.79 -0.56 -19.29
C ALA A 515 4.84 -1.67 -19.33
N ALA A 516 5.78 -1.67 -18.38
CA ALA A 516 6.88 -2.62 -18.34
C ALA A 516 7.29 -2.96 -16.90
N ALA A 517 7.46 -4.24 -16.60
CA ALA A 517 8.18 -4.70 -15.42
C ALA A 517 9.62 -5.07 -15.84
N LEU A 518 10.55 -4.13 -15.70
CA LEU A 518 11.98 -4.35 -16.01
C LEU A 518 12.62 -5.35 -15.05
N SER A 519 12.12 -5.38 -13.82
CA SER A 519 12.35 -6.43 -12.85
C SER A 519 11.15 -6.52 -11.91
N MET A 520 11.18 -7.49 -11.00
CA MET A 520 10.17 -7.62 -9.94
C MET A 520 10.10 -6.41 -9.00
N PHE A 521 11.16 -5.59 -8.98
CA PHE A 521 11.29 -4.41 -8.13
C PHE A 521 11.39 -3.11 -8.93
N GLN A 522 11.16 -3.16 -10.25
CA GLN A 522 11.21 -1.98 -11.10
C GLN A 522 10.06 -2.05 -12.10
N VAL A 523 9.02 -1.28 -11.80
CA VAL A 523 7.76 -1.27 -12.54
C VAL A 523 7.56 0.12 -13.13
N SER A 524 7.21 0.16 -14.41
CA SER A 524 6.90 1.35 -15.16
C SER A 524 5.49 1.22 -15.72
N THR A 525 4.68 2.26 -15.59
CA THR A 525 3.33 2.31 -16.17
C THR A 525 3.05 3.69 -16.75
N PRO A 526 2.31 3.79 -17.88
CA PRO A 526 1.75 5.04 -18.35
C PRO A 526 0.89 5.68 -17.26
N LEU A 527 0.84 7.00 -17.24
CA LEU A 527 -0.05 7.73 -16.35
C LEU A 527 -1.43 7.82 -17.03
N PRO A 528 -2.48 7.23 -16.43
CA PRO A 528 -3.81 7.33 -17.00
C PRO A 528 -4.33 8.77 -16.93
N VAL A 529 -5.02 9.19 -17.98
CA VAL A 529 -5.54 10.58 -18.09
C VAL A 529 -6.88 10.74 -17.38
N VAL A 530 -7.65 9.65 -17.28
CA VAL A 530 -9.02 9.62 -16.75
C VAL A 530 -9.06 9.04 -15.34
N THR A 531 -10.02 9.50 -14.51
CA THR A 531 -10.12 9.17 -13.09
C THR A 531 -10.18 7.67 -12.84
N GLY A 532 -10.99 6.91 -13.58
CA GLY A 532 -11.09 5.47 -13.41
C GLY A 532 -9.82 4.70 -13.79
N GLY A 533 -9.05 5.18 -14.78
CA GLY A 533 -7.74 4.61 -15.11
C GLY A 533 -6.74 4.85 -13.99
N PHE A 534 -6.69 6.08 -13.47
CA PHE A 534 -5.82 6.46 -12.37
C PHE A 534 -6.10 5.64 -11.11
N LEU A 535 -7.39 5.54 -10.73
CA LEU A 535 -7.83 4.71 -9.61
C LEU A 535 -7.50 3.23 -9.81
N SER A 536 -7.72 2.68 -11.01
CA SER A 536 -7.38 1.29 -11.31
C SER A 536 -5.87 1.03 -11.17
N CYS A 537 -5.03 1.99 -11.57
CA CYS A 537 -3.59 1.90 -11.38
C CYS A 537 -3.22 1.91 -9.89
N ILE A 538 -3.81 2.82 -9.09
CA ILE A 538 -3.47 2.90 -7.67
C ILE A 538 -3.95 1.68 -6.91
N LEU A 539 -5.24 1.34 -7.02
CA LEU A 539 -5.87 0.28 -6.25
C LEU A 539 -5.47 -1.11 -6.74
N GLY A 540 -5.25 -1.26 -8.06
CA GLY A 540 -4.94 -2.55 -8.69
C GLY A 540 -3.45 -2.84 -8.88
N LEU A 541 -2.55 -1.88 -8.65
CA LEU A 541 -1.11 -2.07 -8.80
C LEU A 541 -0.30 -1.41 -7.67
N VAL A 542 -0.40 -0.09 -7.49
CA VAL A 542 0.50 0.66 -6.59
C VAL A 542 0.33 0.25 -5.13
N LEU A 543 -0.91 0.27 -4.61
CA LEU A 543 -1.16 -0.09 -3.21
C LEU A 543 -0.95 -1.57 -2.93
N PRO A 544 -1.41 -2.53 -3.77
CA PRO A 544 -1.06 -3.93 -3.57
C PRO A 544 0.45 -4.17 -3.50
N LEU A 545 1.22 -3.52 -4.37
CA LEU A 545 2.68 -3.59 -4.34
C LEU A 545 3.26 -2.96 -3.06
N ALA A 546 2.77 -1.79 -2.65
CA ALA A 546 3.24 -1.11 -1.44
C ALA A 546 2.94 -1.92 -0.18
N TYR A 547 1.71 -2.42 -0.02
CA TYR A 547 1.34 -3.32 1.08
C TYR A 547 2.10 -4.63 1.03
N GLY A 548 2.30 -5.23 -0.16
CA GLY A 548 3.11 -6.43 -0.31
C GLY A 548 4.59 -6.23 0.02
N PHE A 549 5.09 -5.01 -0.13
CA PHE A 549 6.49 -4.64 0.11
C PHE A 549 6.77 -4.19 1.54
N GLN A 550 5.80 -3.57 2.21
CA GLN A 550 5.90 -3.02 3.57
C GLN A 550 7.09 -2.05 3.73
N PRO A 551 7.07 -0.90 3.02
CA PRO A 551 8.20 0.04 3.05
C PRO A 551 8.39 0.68 4.43
N ASP A 552 9.65 0.87 4.82
CA ASP A 552 9.99 1.65 6.01
C ASP A 552 9.89 3.16 5.73
N LEU A 553 10.10 3.59 4.49
CA LEU A 553 9.94 4.97 4.03
C LEU A 553 9.48 4.96 2.57
N VAL A 554 8.59 5.89 2.24
CA VAL A 554 8.19 6.17 0.86
C VAL A 554 8.81 7.49 0.41
N LEU A 555 9.48 7.47 -0.75
CA LEU A 555 9.96 8.67 -1.42
C LEU A 555 9.06 8.96 -2.62
N VAL A 556 8.47 10.16 -2.64
CA VAL A 556 7.63 10.64 -3.76
C VAL A 556 8.37 11.77 -4.46
N ALA A 557 8.88 11.53 -5.67
CA ALA A 557 9.57 12.54 -6.46
C ALA A 557 8.67 13.07 -7.59
N LEU A 558 8.34 14.36 -7.53
CA LEU A 558 7.47 15.05 -8.49
C LEU A 558 8.25 16.11 -9.26
N GLY A 559 8.59 15.82 -10.52
CA GLY A 559 9.23 16.79 -11.44
C GLY A 559 8.25 17.80 -12.04
N PRO A 560 8.70 18.81 -12.82
CA PRO A 560 7.91 19.97 -13.22
C PRO A 560 6.86 19.64 -14.28
N ALA A 561 7.03 18.52 -14.98
CA ALA A 561 6.06 17.99 -15.92
C ALA A 561 5.47 16.66 -15.46
N HIS A 562 5.33 16.42 -14.15
CA HIS A 562 4.80 15.17 -13.58
C HIS A 562 3.42 14.77 -14.14
N GLY A 563 2.64 15.71 -14.66
CA GLY A 563 1.39 15.45 -15.39
C GLY A 563 0.22 15.02 -14.50
N LEU A 564 0.44 14.81 -13.21
CA LEU A 564 -0.65 14.65 -12.25
C LEU A 564 -1.32 15.99 -12.00
N GLN A 565 -2.63 15.92 -11.80
CA GLN A 565 -3.36 17.03 -11.22
C GLN A 565 -3.12 17.02 -9.69
N GLY A 566 -3.22 18.18 -9.04
CA GLY A 566 -3.07 18.30 -7.58
C GLY A 566 -3.88 17.27 -6.78
N PRO A 567 -5.18 17.04 -7.09
CA PRO A 567 -5.99 16.01 -6.42
C PRO A 567 -5.45 14.58 -6.57
N HIS A 568 -4.90 14.23 -7.74
CA HIS A 568 -4.31 12.92 -7.98
C HIS A 568 -3.06 12.70 -7.12
N ALA A 569 -2.16 13.69 -7.07
CA ALA A 569 -0.97 13.63 -6.21
C ALA A 569 -1.37 13.54 -4.73
N ALA A 570 -2.36 14.34 -4.31
CA ALA A 570 -2.89 14.33 -2.95
C ALA A 570 -3.43 12.95 -2.53
N LEU A 571 -4.26 12.34 -3.38
CA LEU A 571 -4.85 11.02 -3.13
C LEU A 571 -3.75 9.97 -2.95
N LEU A 572 -2.80 9.92 -3.90
CA LEU A 572 -1.78 8.89 -3.86
C LEU A 572 -0.86 9.05 -2.64
N THR A 573 -0.41 10.27 -2.36
CA THR A 573 0.37 10.55 -1.14
C THR A 573 -0.41 10.18 0.12
N SER A 574 -1.71 10.51 0.19
CA SER A 574 -2.57 10.14 1.32
C SER A 574 -2.67 8.62 1.50
N MET A 575 -2.84 7.85 0.42
CA MET A 575 -2.96 6.40 0.49
C MET A 575 -1.63 5.70 0.82
N LEU A 576 -0.50 6.25 0.37
CA LEU A 576 0.84 5.71 0.67
C LEU A 576 1.28 5.91 2.12
N ARG A 577 0.63 6.80 2.90
CA ARG A 577 0.87 6.94 4.34
C ARG A 577 0.67 5.61 5.07
N GLY A 578 -0.28 4.78 4.63
CA GLY A 578 -0.64 3.54 5.32
C GLY A 578 0.52 2.54 5.27
N PRO A 579 0.89 2.01 4.10
CA PRO A 579 1.99 1.05 3.96
C PRO A 579 3.33 1.53 4.56
N ALA A 580 3.55 2.84 4.67
CA ALA A 580 4.79 3.44 5.14
C ALA A 580 4.82 3.75 6.65
N GLY A 581 3.76 3.48 7.40
CA GLY A 581 3.68 3.90 8.79
C GLY A 581 3.70 5.43 8.97
N GLY A 582 3.14 6.18 8.02
CA GLY A 582 3.17 7.63 7.94
C GLY A 582 4.43 8.23 7.32
N ARG A 583 5.51 7.46 7.16
CA ARG A 583 6.82 7.95 6.70
C ARG A 583 6.85 8.14 5.19
N VAL A 584 6.39 9.31 4.76
CA VAL A 584 6.41 9.73 3.34
C VAL A 584 7.20 11.02 3.21
N LEU A 585 8.23 11.02 2.37
CA LEU A 585 9.01 12.21 2.01
C LEU A 585 8.73 12.56 0.55
N ALA A 586 8.12 13.72 0.31
CA ALA A 586 7.86 14.25 -1.02
C ALA A 586 8.96 15.23 -1.44
N LEU A 587 9.65 14.93 -2.55
CA LEU A 587 10.59 15.83 -3.20
C LEU A 587 9.88 16.50 -4.38
N LEU A 588 9.79 17.82 -4.35
CA LEU A 588 9.12 18.64 -5.35
C LEU A 588 10.15 19.51 -6.09
N GLU A 589 10.03 19.62 -7.41
CA GLU A 589 10.80 20.61 -8.15
C GLU A 589 10.19 22.02 -8.04
N GLU A 590 11.04 23.04 -7.91
CA GLU A 590 10.70 24.42 -7.50
C GLU A 590 9.70 25.18 -8.39
N ASP A 591 9.66 24.91 -9.70
CA ASP A 591 8.86 25.69 -10.67
C ASP A 591 7.33 25.49 -10.55
N SER A 592 6.84 24.64 -9.64
CA SER A 592 5.40 24.31 -9.48
C SER A 592 4.96 24.14 -8.01
N THR A 593 5.78 24.58 -7.06
CA THR A 593 5.77 24.03 -5.69
C THR A 593 4.69 24.54 -4.73
N PRO A 594 4.30 25.83 -4.67
CA PRO A 594 3.56 26.33 -3.50
C PRO A 594 2.17 25.68 -3.34
N GLN A 595 1.40 25.61 -4.42
CA GLN A 595 0.05 25.04 -4.39
C GLN A 595 0.06 23.54 -4.14
N LEU A 596 0.98 22.81 -4.79
CA LEU A 596 1.13 21.37 -4.63
C LEU A 596 1.67 21.02 -3.24
N ALA A 597 2.68 21.72 -2.74
CA ALA A 597 3.20 21.55 -1.39
C ALA A 597 2.12 21.77 -0.33
N GLY A 598 1.28 22.80 -0.48
CA GLY A 598 0.18 23.05 0.45
C GLY A 598 -0.88 21.94 0.45
N ILE A 599 -1.20 21.39 -0.73
CA ILE A 599 -2.12 20.24 -0.84
C ILE A 599 -1.50 18.98 -0.22
N LEU A 600 -0.22 18.70 -0.52
CA LEU A 600 0.49 17.54 0.03
C LEU A 600 0.66 17.64 1.54
N ALA A 601 0.92 18.82 2.08
CA ALA A 601 1.06 19.05 3.52
C ALA A 601 -0.24 18.70 4.26
N ARG A 602 -1.39 19.12 3.73
CA ARG A 602 -2.71 18.80 4.28
C ARG A 602 -2.97 17.29 4.33
N VAL A 603 -2.72 16.57 3.24
CA VAL A 603 -2.97 15.12 3.23
C VAL A 603 -1.97 14.32 4.05
N LEU A 604 -0.71 14.78 4.15
CA LEU A 604 0.29 14.19 5.04
C LEU A 604 -0.06 14.39 6.51
N HIS A 605 -0.71 15.52 6.83
CA HIS A 605 -1.30 15.81 8.13
C HIS A 605 -2.56 14.97 8.44
N GLY A 606 -3.13 14.31 7.44
CA GLY A 606 -4.31 13.47 7.60
C GLY A 606 -5.63 14.13 7.23
N GLU A 607 -5.60 15.29 6.57
CA GLU A 607 -6.79 15.81 5.92
C GLU A 607 -7.15 14.98 4.69
N ALA A 608 -8.45 14.93 4.36
CA ALA A 608 -8.92 14.23 3.18
C ALA A 608 -8.40 14.91 1.89
N PRO A 609 -8.04 14.12 0.87
CA PRO A 609 -7.64 14.67 -0.42
C PRO A 609 -8.83 15.39 -1.09
N PRO A 610 -8.54 16.37 -1.98
CA PRO A 610 -9.57 16.99 -2.80
C PRO A 610 -10.29 15.97 -3.69
N SER A 611 -11.53 16.28 -4.10
CA SER A 611 -12.29 15.44 -5.03
C SER A 611 -11.54 15.28 -6.36
N LEU A 612 -11.61 14.06 -6.92
CA LEU A 612 -11.08 13.74 -8.25
C LEU A 612 -12.04 14.13 -9.39
N GLY A 613 -13.21 14.69 -9.04
CA GLY A 613 -14.31 14.87 -9.98
C GLY A 613 -15.06 13.57 -10.29
N PRO A 614 -15.97 13.59 -11.28
CA PRO A 614 -16.83 12.45 -11.58
C PRO A 614 -16.02 11.25 -12.09
N TYR A 615 -16.46 10.05 -11.71
CA TYR A 615 -15.86 8.81 -12.19
C TYR A 615 -16.03 8.66 -13.71
N SER A 616 -14.92 8.41 -14.39
CA SER A 616 -14.85 8.12 -15.82
C SER A 616 -14.13 6.81 -16.06
N VAL A 617 -14.73 5.91 -16.84
CA VAL A 617 -14.20 4.56 -17.13
C VAL A 617 -12.78 4.66 -17.69
N ALA A 618 -11.90 3.74 -17.27
CA ALA A 618 -10.56 3.66 -17.81
C ALA A 618 -10.57 3.34 -19.31
N SER A 619 -9.58 3.84 -20.04
CA SER A 619 -9.44 3.47 -21.45
C SER A 619 -9.11 1.98 -21.59
N PRO A 620 -9.49 1.32 -22.69
CA PRO A 620 -9.08 -0.06 -22.98
C PRO A 620 -7.55 -0.25 -22.91
N GLU A 621 -6.79 0.77 -23.33
CA GLU A 621 -5.33 0.80 -23.29
C GLU A 621 -4.81 0.77 -21.84
N ASP A 622 -5.35 1.62 -20.97
CA ASP A 622 -5.00 1.65 -19.54
C ASP A 622 -5.34 0.31 -18.86
N ALA A 623 -6.52 -0.25 -19.15
CA ALA A 623 -6.95 -1.53 -18.62
C ALA A 623 -6.06 -2.69 -19.11
N GLN A 624 -5.64 -2.68 -20.37
CA GLN A 624 -4.72 -3.66 -20.94
C GLN A 624 -3.31 -3.55 -20.33
N ALA A 625 -2.81 -2.32 -20.16
CA ALA A 625 -1.53 -2.04 -19.51
C ALA A 625 -1.50 -2.57 -18.07
N LEU A 626 -2.56 -2.31 -17.30
CA LEU A 626 -2.69 -2.81 -15.93
C LEU A 626 -2.74 -4.34 -15.89
N ARG A 627 -3.58 -4.98 -16.74
CA ARG A 627 -3.66 -6.45 -16.82
C ARG A 627 -2.33 -7.09 -17.17
N TYR A 628 -1.60 -6.50 -18.13
CA TYR A 628 -0.27 -6.94 -18.51
C TYR A 628 0.72 -6.91 -17.33
N LEU A 629 0.80 -5.80 -16.61
CA LEU A 629 1.68 -5.66 -15.45
C LEU A 629 1.32 -6.62 -14.32
N ARG A 630 0.02 -6.75 -14.01
CA ARG A 630 -0.46 -7.68 -12.98
C ARG A 630 -0.08 -9.11 -13.30
N GLY A 631 -0.31 -9.56 -14.54
CA GLY A 631 0.04 -10.92 -14.97
C GLY A 631 1.53 -11.26 -14.86
N GLN A 632 2.41 -10.26 -14.96
CA GLN A 632 3.85 -10.45 -14.76
C GLN A 632 4.25 -10.51 -13.28
N LEU A 633 3.56 -9.75 -12.43
CA LEU A 633 3.99 -9.48 -11.06
C LEU A 633 3.28 -10.35 -10.01
N GLU A 634 2.05 -10.78 -10.26
CA GLU A 634 1.17 -11.46 -9.30
C GLU A 634 1.71 -12.82 -8.78
N ARG A 635 2.67 -13.42 -9.49
CA ARG A 635 3.29 -14.67 -9.04
C ARG A 635 4.10 -14.47 -7.77
N GLN A 636 4.78 -13.33 -7.62
CA GLN A 636 5.60 -13.01 -6.45
C GLN A 636 4.92 -12.00 -5.53
N TRP A 637 4.20 -11.03 -6.10
CA TRP A 637 3.45 -10.03 -5.35
C TRP A 637 2.02 -10.49 -5.13
N LYS A 638 1.80 -11.25 -4.05
CA LYS A 638 0.53 -11.93 -3.80
C LYS A 638 -0.66 -11.00 -3.56
N MET A 639 -0.42 -9.79 -3.04
CA MET A 639 -1.47 -8.77 -2.93
C MET A 639 -2.06 -8.37 -4.29
N LEU A 640 -1.38 -8.59 -5.42
CA LEU A 640 -1.93 -8.34 -6.76
C LEU A 640 -2.93 -9.41 -7.21
N GLN A 641 -3.08 -10.51 -6.50
CA GLN A 641 -3.98 -11.59 -6.89
C GLN A 641 -5.43 -11.18 -6.60
N CYS A 642 -6.29 -11.31 -7.61
CA CYS A 642 -7.76 -11.20 -7.47
C CYS A 642 -8.46 -12.53 -7.76
N ARG A 643 -7.69 -13.60 -7.96
CA ARG A 643 -8.19 -14.89 -8.39
C ARG A 643 -7.36 -16.00 -7.74
N PRO A 644 -7.97 -17.17 -7.51
CA PRO A 644 -7.27 -18.42 -7.27
C PRO A 644 -6.16 -18.68 -8.26
N GLN A 645 -5.02 -19.18 -7.80
CA GLN A 645 -4.10 -19.86 -8.71
C GLN A 645 -4.74 -21.19 -9.13
N THR A 646 -5.01 -21.36 -10.42
CA THR A 646 -5.34 -22.68 -10.98
C THR A 646 -4.15 -23.60 -10.74
N ARG A 647 -4.36 -24.68 -9.97
CA ARG A 647 -3.35 -25.69 -9.68
C ARG A 647 -2.89 -26.42 -10.93
#